data_AF-A0A935TCK4-F1
#
_entry.id   AF-A0A935TCK4-F1
#
_cell.length_a   1.000
_cell.length_b   1.000
_cell.length_c   1.000
_cell.angle_alpha   90.00
_cell.angle_beta   90.00
_cell.angle_gamma   90.00
#
_symmetry.space_group_name_H-M   'P 1'
#
loop_
_entity.id
_entity.type
_entity.pdbx_description
1 polymer ?
#
loop_
_entity_poly.entity_id
_entity_poly.type
_entity_poly.pdbx_seq_one_letter_code
_entity_poly.pdbx_strand_id
1 'polypeptide(L)'
;MGKGISFVSLSPFLTSSKIISEDELPNIIVIFIDDMGYADVGPFGAKGYKTPNVDKLANDGIIFTDFHAATAVCSASRAALLTGCYSERVSIRGALNHTALIGLNPEEENIARILKRKNYKTAIVGKWHLGHHEVFLPLQQGFDEFYGLPYSNDMWPVGYDGKPISDNWKANYPVLKIIEGNQQTESIEDLEDQSTLTTRYTEKAVDFIQRNANNKFFLYLAHSMPHVPIAVSEKFKGKSENGLFGDVIMEIDWSVGEIVKALEKNNIDENTLIIFTSDNGPWLNFGNHAGSAFPLREGKGTMWEGGNRVPCIMKWPKNIKSHSKCDKLTSTIDILPTISEITHSKLPKNKIDGVNIFPLMLNEDVNPRDEFWYYYDYDLIAVRKNYWKLYFPCVQRSYEGMIPGKDGFPGPTWQKEIGYELYNLKDDIGEKNNVINEHPEIVEKLKKIGDKARYELGDRLTGIKGKENRDPGRIGKNRIKFEEHLAIGKNLELKSLPHKRYALGNTSILNDGWTGSFDYNDGYWLGFEGNDVEFIIDLADQIKINKIQLSFLQSQNSWIFLPKKIQISISDDGLNYSSIYDNTFEIKPDLNVGGIDFATDSIGMKCRFIKVYAENIKDCPNWHIGKGEKAWLFMDEIIVK
;
A
#
# COMPACT_ATOMS: atom_id res chain seq x y z
N MET A 1 -62.79 31.97 -22.48
CA MET A 1 -61.40 31.60 -22.13
C MET A 1 -61.24 31.70 -20.62
N GLY A 2 -61.18 30.58 -19.91
CA GLY A 2 -60.90 30.54 -18.48
C GLY A 2 -60.11 29.27 -18.19
N LYS A 3 -58.80 29.41 -18.01
CA LYS A 3 -57.89 28.31 -17.70
C LYS A 3 -58.06 27.94 -16.22
N GLY A 4 -58.49 26.72 -15.95
CA GLY A 4 -58.43 26.12 -14.61
C GLY A 4 -56.98 25.78 -14.26
N ILE A 5 -56.49 26.32 -13.16
CA ILE A 5 -55.19 25.99 -12.59
C ILE A 5 -55.42 24.84 -11.61
N SER A 6 -54.90 23.66 -11.95
CA SER A 6 -54.78 22.52 -11.02
C SER A 6 -53.54 22.74 -10.16
N PHE A 7 -53.72 22.90 -8.86
CA PHE A 7 -52.63 22.86 -7.89
C PHE A 7 -52.29 21.40 -7.61
N VAL A 8 -51.14 20.93 -8.13
CA VAL A 8 -50.52 19.68 -7.69
C VAL A 8 -49.85 19.96 -6.34
N SER A 9 -50.39 19.36 -5.30
CA SER A 9 -49.75 19.28 -3.97
C SER A 9 -48.48 18.44 -4.10
N LEU A 10 -47.32 19.09 -4.10
CA LEU A 10 -46.03 18.42 -3.85
C LEU A 10 -45.95 18.08 -2.36
N SER A 11 -46.18 16.82 -2.03
CA SER A 11 -45.86 16.28 -0.71
C SER A 11 -44.33 16.14 -0.61
N PRO A 12 -43.66 16.75 0.39
CA PRO A 12 -42.23 16.56 0.57
C PRO A 12 -41.99 15.13 1.09
N PHE A 13 -41.24 14.33 0.32
CA PHE A 13 -40.62 13.12 0.83
C PHE A 13 -39.61 13.54 1.91
N LEU A 14 -40.06 13.60 3.17
CA LEU A 14 -39.18 13.64 4.34
C LEU A 14 -38.53 12.26 4.47
N THR A 15 -37.34 12.10 3.90
CA THR A 15 -36.41 11.05 4.35
C THR A 15 -36.10 11.34 5.81
N SER A 16 -36.72 10.57 6.71
CA SER A 16 -36.40 10.57 8.14
C SER A 16 -34.98 10.06 8.32
N SER A 17 -33.98 10.94 8.25
CA SER A 17 -32.64 10.63 8.74
C SER A 17 -32.76 10.37 10.24
N LYS A 18 -32.65 9.10 10.65
CA LYS A 18 -32.67 8.70 12.05
C LYS A 18 -31.39 9.24 12.69
N ILE A 19 -31.48 10.40 13.35
CA ILE A 19 -30.37 11.02 14.08
C ILE A 19 -30.05 10.10 15.27
N ILE A 20 -28.84 9.56 15.33
CA ILE A 20 -28.37 8.73 16.45
C ILE A 20 -27.90 9.68 17.54
N SER A 21 -28.46 9.58 18.75
CA SER A 21 -28.02 10.43 19.85
C SER A 21 -26.59 10.06 20.31
N GLU A 22 -25.89 10.99 20.98
CA GLU A 22 -24.47 10.79 21.34
C GLU A 22 -24.22 9.62 22.32
N ASP A 23 -25.24 9.29 23.12
CA ASP A 23 -25.29 8.13 24.02
C ASP A 23 -25.63 6.82 23.30
N GLU A 24 -26.03 6.87 22.03
CA GLU A 24 -26.41 5.73 21.21
C GLU A 24 -25.38 5.35 20.14
N LEU A 25 -24.28 6.09 20.03
CA LEU A 25 -23.24 5.78 19.06
C LEU A 25 -22.67 4.36 19.29
N PRO A 26 -22.45 3.57 18.23
CA PRO A 26 -22.04 2.18 18.39
C PRO A 26 -20.54 2.06 18.70
N ASN A 27 -20.17 0.93 19.29
CA ASN A 27 -18.79 0.45 19.19
C ASN A 27 -18.51 0.01 17.75
N ILE A 28 -17.26 0.10 17.32
CA ILE A 28 -16.86 -0.26 15.95
C ILE A 28 -15.72 -1.27 16.02
N ILE A 29 -15.88 -2.39 15.33
CA ILE A 29 -14.84 -3.40 15.16
C ILE A 29 -14.63 -3.64 13.67
N VAL A 30 -13.39 -3.50 13.22
CA VAL A 30 -12.97 -3.91 11.88
C VAL A 30 -12.05 -5.12 12.03
N ILE A 31 -12.54 -6.28 11.60
CA ILE A 31 -11.76 -7.51 11.47
C ILE A 31 -11.22 -7.54 10.03
N PHE A 32 -9.91 -7.39 9.90
CA PHE A 32 -9.23 -7.22 8.61
C PHE A 32 -8.21 -8.32 8.40
N ILE A 33 -8.51 -9.21 7.45
CA ILE A 33 -7.75 -10.42 7.18
C ILE A 33 -6.70 -10.17 6.09
N ASP A 34 -5.57 -10.88 6.15
CA ASP A 34 -4.41 -10.70 5.25
C ASP A 34 -4.38 -11.84 4.21
N ASP A 35 -4.50 -11.52 2.92
CA ASP A 35 -4.52 -12.49 1.81
C ASP A 35 -5.71 -13.48 1.76
N MET A 36 -6.83 -13.18 2.43
CA MET A 36 -8.05 -13.98 2.29
C MET A 36 -8.76 -13.70 0.96
N GLY A 37 -8.99 -14.76 0.19
CA GLY A 37 -9.72 -14.70 -1.07
C GLY A 37 -11.23 -14.63 -0.92
N TYR A 38 -11.90 -14.27 -2.03
CA TYR A 38 -13.35 -14.09 -2.08
C TYR A 38 -14.11 -15.29 -1.56
N ALA A 39 -13.72 -16.51 -1.92
CA ALA A 39 -14.42 -17.75 -1.58
C ALA A 39 -13.74 -18.56 -0.47
N ASP A 40 -13.15 -17.89 0.51
CA ASP A 40 -12.52 -18.55 1.68
C ASP A 40 -13.41 -18.63 2.91
N VAL A 41 -14.62 -18.08 2.87
CA VAL A 41 -15.60 -18.25 3.96
C VAL A 41 -16.93 -18.77 3.43
N GLY A 42 -17.68 -19.47 4.28
CA GLY A 42 -18.94 -20.15 3.93
C GLY A 42 -19.93 -19.28 3.15
N PRO A 43 -20.22 -18.02 3.54
CA PRO A 43 -21.21 -17.17 2.85
C PRO A 43 -20.80 -16.79 1.42
N PHE A 44 -19.53 -16.99 1.07
CA PHE A 44 -18.97 -16.68 -0.24
C PHE A 44 -18.51 -17.94 -1.01
N GLY A 45 -18.77 -19.14 -0.47
CA GLY A 45 -18.61 -20.40 -1.20
C GLY A 45 -17.36 -21.21 -0.86
N ALA A 46 -16.81 -21.07 0.34
CA ALA A 46 -15.76 -21.95 0.85
C ALA A 46 -16.11 -23.44 0.73
N LYS A 47 -15.10 -24.27 0.47
CA LYS A 47 -15.22 -25.73 0.32
C LYS A 47 -14.11 -26.42 1.12
N GLY A 48 -14.43 -27.54 1.78
CA GLY A 48 -13.45 -28.39 2.50
C GLY A 48 -13.15 -27.98 3.96
N TYR A 49 -13.79 -26.93 4.46
CA TYR A 49 -13.82 -26.57 5.88
C TYR A 49 -15.10 -25.77 6.18
N LYS A 50 -15.34 -25.46 7.45
CA LYS A 50 -16.52 -24.72 7.92
C LYS A 50 -16.09 -23.46 8.65
N THR A 51 -16.88 -22.40 8.48
CA THR A 51 -16.72 -21.11 9.16
C THR A 51 -17.99 -20.72 9.92
N PRO A 52 -18.43 -21.53 10.91
CA PRO A 52 -19.74 -21.36 11.53
C PRO A 52 -19.96 -19.99 12.19
N ASN A 53 -18.92 -19.33 12.69
CA ASN A 53 -19.07 -18.02 13.33
C ASN A 53 -19.20 -16.91 12.28
N VAL A 54 -18.44 -16.97 11.18
CA VAL A 54 -18.60 -16.06 10.04
C VAL A 54 -19.93 -16.30 9.34
N ASP A 55 -20.38 -17.55 9.23
CA ASP A 55 -21.70 -17.91 8.70
C ASP A 55 -22.82 -17.30 9.55
N LYS A 56 -22.70 -17.38 10.88
CA LYS A 56 -23.63 -16.70 11.81
C LYS A 56 -23.56 -15.18 11.64
N LEU A 57 -22.37 -14.59 11.56
CA LEU A 57 -22.18 -13.15 11.35
C LEU A 57 -22.90 -12.66 10.09
N ALA A 58 -22.82 -13.42 9.00
CA ALA A 58 -23.49 -13.13 7.75
C ALA A 58 -25.03 -13.27 7.84
N ASN A 59 -25.51 -14.32 8.51
CA ASN A 59 -26.94 -14.52 8.75
C ASN A 59 -27.54 -13.40 9.59
N ASP A 60 -26.81 -12.93 10.61
CA ASP A 60 -27.26 -11.88 11.52
C ASP A 60 -27.00 -10.47 10.98
N GLY A 61 -26.47 -10.33 9.76
CA GLY A 61 -26.02 -9.07 9.19
C GLY A 61 -26.37 -8.90 7.71
N ILE A 62 -25.50 -8.15 7.02
CA ILE A 62 -25.55 -7.90 5.58
C ILE A 62 -24.28 -8.40 4.89
N ILE A 63 -24.45 -9.09 3.77
CA ILE A 63 -23.36 -9.55 2.89
C ILE A 63 -23.21 -8.56 1.73
N PHE A 64 -21.99 -8.06 1.49
CA PHE A 64 -21.68 -7.29 0.29
C PHE A 64 -20.98 -8.19 -0.75
N THR A 65 -21.60 -8.40 -1.91
CA THR A 65 -21.03 -9.26 -2.97
C THR A 65 -20.20 -8.52 -4.02
N ASP A 66 -20.17 -7.19 -3.95
CA ASP A 66 -19.38 -6.33 -4.83
C ASP A 66 -18.56 -5.33 -3.99
N PHE A 67 -17.83 -5.88 -3.02
CA PHE A 67 -16.95 -5.14 -2.12
C PHE A 67 -15.48 -5.32 -2.53
N HIS A 68 -14.77 -4.21 -2.69
CA HIS A 68 -13.40 -4.18 -3.20
C HIS A 68 -12.40 -3.61 -2.19
N ALA A 69 -11.29 -4.30 -1.97
CA ALA A 69 -10.06 -3.67 -1.55
C ALA A 69 -9.65 -2.61 -2.59
N ALA A 70 -9.18 -1.46 -2.10
CA ALA A 70 -8.71 -0.36 -2.95
C ALA A 70 -7.60 -0.79 -3.93
N THR A 71 -6.74 -1.69 -3.48
CA THR A 71 -5.62 -2.23 -4.26
C THR A 71 -5.26 -3.64 -3.77
N ALA A 72 -4.65 -4.44 -4.65
CA ALA A 72 -4.37 -5.85 -4.43
C ALA A 72 -3.04 -6.11 -3.71
N VAL A 73 -2.70 -5.30 -2.69
CA VAL A 73 -1.47 -5.43 -1.87
C VAL A 73 -1.60 -4.77 -0.50
N CYS A 74 -0.96 -5.37 0.52
CA CYS A 74 -1.17 -5.09 1.94
C CYS A 74 -1.04 -3.62 2.38
N SER A 75 0.15 -3.00 2.34
CA SER A 75 0.34 -1.64 2.90
C SER A 75 -0.55 -0.62 2.23
N ALA A 76 -0.61 -0.66 0.91
CA ALA A 76 -1.44 0.25 0.13
C ALA A 76 -2.94 0.08 0.44
N SER A 77 -3.43 -1.16 0.58
CA SER A 77 -4.83 -1.42 0.96
C SER A 77 -5.16 -0.99 2.39
N ARG A 78 -4.24 -1.21 3.33
CA ARG A 78 -4.38 -0.76 4.74
C ARG A 78 -4.40 0.76 4.85
N ALA A 79 -3.56 1.44 4.07
CA ALA A 79 -3.57 2.90 3.99
C ALA A 79 -4.93 3.39 3.48
N ALA A 80 -5.44 2.73 2.43
CA ALA A 80 -6.70 3.10 1.81
C ALA A 80 -7.90 2.91 2.75
N LEU A 81 -7.97 1.78 3.46
CA LEU A 81 -8.98 1.52 4.48
C LEU A 81 -8.99 2.63 5.55
N LEU A 82 -7.83 2.92 6.14
CA LEU A 82 -7.74 3.80 7.29
C LEU A 82 -7.95 5.28 6.92
N THR A 83 -7.61 5.69 5.71
CA THR A 83 -7.68 7.10 5.27
C THR A 83 -8.89 7.43 4.40
N GLY A 84 -9.61 6.41 3.91
CA GLY A 84 -10.67 6.58 2.92
C GLY A 84 -10.17 7.15 1.58
N CYS A 85 -8.88 7.02 1.28
CA CYS A 85 -8.25 7.52 0.07
C CYS A 85 -7.75 6.36 -0.79
N TYR A 86 -7.63 6.55 -2.10
CA TYR A 86 -6.76 5.71 -2.91
C TYR A 86 -5.33 5.78 -2.37
N SER A 87 -4.60 4.66 -2.39
CA SER A 87 -3.22 4.56 -1.88
C SER A 87 -2.27 5.57 -2.51
N GLU A 88 -2.53 5.91 -3.77
CA GLU A 88 -1.74 6.83 -4.57
C GLU A 88 -1.84 8.24 -4.01
N ARG A 89 -3.02 8.63 -3.49
CA ARG A 89 -3.29 9.94 -2.91
C ARG A 89 -2.47 10.18 -1.64
N VAL A 90 -2.24 9.13 -0.85
CA VAL A 90 -1.43 9.18 0.39
C VAL A 90 -0.02 8.61 0.22
N SER A 91 0.36 8.31 -1.02
CA SER A 91 1.68 7.83 -1.44
C SER A 91 2.20 6.60 -0.69
N ILE A 92 1.31 5.71 -0.27
CA ILE A 92 1.66 4.38 0.24
C ILE A 92 1.36 3.37 -0.86
N ARG A 93 2.36 3.12 -1.72
CA ARG A 93 2.24 2.28 -2.92
C ARG A 93 3.02 0.99 -2.69
N GLY A 94 2.37 -0.17 -2.79
CA GLY A 94 3.01 -1.48 -2.58
C GLY A 94 2.97 -2.00 -1.13
N ALA A 95 4.03 -2.70 -0.72
CA ALA A 95 4.20 -3.30 0.60
C ALA A 95 5.52 -2.81 1.24
N LEU A 96 5.41 -2.11 2.38
CA LEU A 96 6.55 -1.52 3.08
C LEU A 96 7.27 -2.56 3.96
N ASN A 97 8.58 -2.70 3.79
CA ASN A 97 9.38 -3.67 4.55
C ASN A 97 10.27 -2.98 5.61
N HIS A 98 11.16 -3.76 6.24
CA HIS A 98 12.11 -3.31 7.27
C HIS A 98 13.14 -2.26 6.79
N THR A 99 13.28 -2.03 5.48
CA THR A 99 14.16 -1.00 4.92
C THR A 99 13.42 0.27 4.53
N ALA A 100 12.08 0.27 4.65
CA ALA A 100 11.27 1.40 4.24
C ALA A 100 11.56 2.63 5.10
N LEU A 101 12.04 3.70 4.46
CA LEU A 101 12.26 5.01 5.07
C LEU A 101 10.99 5.87 5.10
N ILE A 102 9.86 5.28 4.74
CA ILE A 102 8.58 5.97 4.66
C ILE A 102 7.50 5.21 5.42
N GLY A 103 6.42 5.90 5.73
CA GLY A 103 5.21 5.34 6.30
C GLY A 103 4.02 6.25 6.03
N LEU A 104 2.84 5.85 6.49
CA LEU A 104 1.66 6.72 6.44
C LEU A 104 2.03 8.04 7.13
N ASN A 105 1.80 9.16 6.44
CA ASN A 105 2.16 10.46 6.98
C ASN A 105 1.40 10.70 8.30
N PRO A 106 2.09 11.01 9.43
CA PRO A 106 1.44 11.29 10.70
C PRO A 106 0.56 12.55 10.68
N GLU A 107 0.49 13.30 9.59
CA GLU A 107 -0.48 14.39 9.44
C GLU A 107 -1.78 13.93 8.75
N GLU A 108 -1.80 12.74 8.16
CA GLU A 108 -3.03 12.19 7.58
C GLU A 108 -4.08 11.96 8.67
N GLU A 109 -5.31 12.38 8.37
CA GLU A 109 -6.44 12.05 9.21
C GLU A 109 -7.00 10.69 8.78
N ASN A 110 -7.30 9.85 9.75
CA ASN A 110 -7.75 8.47 9.54
C ASN A 110 -8.91 8.13 10.49
N ILE A 111 -9.43 6.91 10.40
CA ILE A 111 -10.56 6.43 11.22
C ILE A 111 -10.30 6.65 12.72
N ALA A 112 -9.12 6.27 13.23
CA ALA A 112 -8.80 6.42 14.65
C ALA A 112 -8.84 7.88 15.09
N ARG A 113 -8.29 8.80 14.29
CA ARG A 113 -8.25 10.24 14.59
C ARG A 113 -9.63 10.89 14.61
N ILE A 114 -10.50 10.54 13.65
CA ILE A 114 -11.85 11.11 13.64
C ILE A 114 -12.66 10.61 14.83
N LEU A 115 -12.51 9.33 15.20
CA LEU A 115 -13.20 8.73 16.34
C LEU A 115 -12.66 9.21 17.69
N LYS A 116 -11.36 9.47 17.80
CA LYS A 116 -10.74 10.04 19.00
C LYS A 116 -11.32 11.41 19.36
N ARG A 117 -11.71 12.22 18.37
CA ARG A 117 -12.44 13.49 18.58
C ARG A 117 -13.84 13.30 19.16
N LYS A 118 -14.39 12.09 19.06
CA LYS A 118 -15.66 11.66 19.66
C LYS A 118 -15.45 10.84 20.94
N ASN A 119 -14.26 10.93 21.53
CA ASN A 119 -13.88 10.25 22.77
C ASN A 119 -13.95 8.72 22.70
N TYR A 120 -13.78 8.14 21.51
CA TYR A 120 -13.62 6.70 21.37
C TYR A 120 -12.29 6.26 21.97
N LYS A 121 -12.29 5.12 22.65
CA LYS A 121 -11.08 4.34 22.95
C LYS A 121 -10.67 3.59 21.70
N THR A 122 -9.42 3.71 21.30
CA THR A 122 -8.96 3.20 19.99
C THR A 122 -7.82 2.19 20.17
N ALA A 123 -7.95 1.02 19.57
CA ALA A 123 -6.91 0.00 19.59
C ALA A 123 -6.70 -0.63 18.22
N ILE A 124 -5.46 -0.98 17.92
CA ILE A 124 -5.11 -1.93 16.87
C ILE A 124 -4.47 -3.16 17.49
N VAL A 125 -4.91 -4.33 17.02
CA VAL A 125 -4.31 -5.62 17.38
C VAL A 125 -3.97 -6.36 16.09
N GLY A 126 -2.69 -6.72 15.92
CA GLY A 126 -2.19 -7.46 14.75
C GLY A 126 -1.26 -6.65 13.85
N LYS A 127 -1.31 -6.90 12.54
CA LYS A 127 -0.39 -6.36 11.54
C LYS A 127 -0.69 -4.89 11.22
N TRP A 128 0.33 -4.03 11.38
CA TRP A 128 0.26 -2.60 11.06
C TRP A 128 0.55 -2.31 9.57
N HIS A 129 1.78 -2.53 9.14
CA HIS A 129 2.26 -2.46 7.75
C HIS A 129 2.17 -1.09 7.07
N LEU A 130 2.20 0.02 7.83
CA LEU A 130 2.17 1.39 7.31
C LEU A 130 3.40 2.22 7.72
N GLY A 131 4.55 1.56 7.84
CA GLY A 131 5.81 2.13 8.30
C GLY A 131 6.18 1.59 9.68
N HIS A 132 7.45 1.22 9.86
CA HIS A 132 7.92 0.49 11.04
C HIS A 132 8.71 1.37 12.02
N HIS A 133 9.12 2.57 11.59
CA HIS A 133 9.73 3.55 12.47
C HIS A 133 8.70 4.12 13.45
N GLU A 134 9.14 4.47 14.66
CA GLU A 134 8.27 4.95 15.74
C GLU A 134 7.33 6.07 15.29
N VAL A 135 7.84 7.02 14.49
CA VAL A 135 7.05 8.15 13.97
C VAL A 135 5.84 7.71 13.11
N PHE A 136 5.85 6.49 12.56
CA PHE A 136 4.78 5.93 11.73
C PHE A 136 3.97 4.84 12.44
N LEU A 137 4.30 4.49 13.69
CA LEU A 137 3.57 3.45 14.44
C LEU A 137 2.13 3.90 14.79
N PRO A 138 1.23 2.96 15.15
CA PRO A 138 -0.19 3.27 15.32
C PRO A 138 -0.51 4.36 16.34
N LEU A 139 0.28 4.50 17.42
CA LEU A 139 0.06 5.53 18.44
C LEU A 139 0.21 6.93 17.82
N GLN A 140 1.20 7.12 16.94
CA GLN A 140 1.42 8.34 16.17
C GLN A 140 0.33 8.58 15.13
N GLN A 141 -0.41 7.53 14.75
CA GLN A 141 -1.58 7.62 13.87
C GLN A 141 -2.90 7.81 14.60
N GLY A 142 -2.89 7.98 15.93
CA GLY A 142 -4.07 8.35 16.71
C GLY A 142 -4.72 7.20 17.47
N PHE A 143 -4.19 5.97 17.37
CA PHE A 143 -4.60 4.87 18.26
C PHE A 143 -4.12 5.11 19.70
N ASP A 144 -4.84 4.58 20.69
CA ASP A 144 -4.44 4.63 22.10
C ASP A 144 -3.64 3.39 22.50
N GLU A 145 -3.96 2.23 21.93
CA GLU A 145 -3.29 0.94 22.21
C GLU A 145 -2.84 0.26 20.90
N PHE A 146 -1.67 -0.38 20.94
CA PHE A 146 -1.17 -1.23 19.86
C PHE A 146 -0.57 -2.51 20.45
N TYR A 147 -0.93 -3.65 19.86
CA TYR A 147 -0.26 -4.93 20.07
C TYR A 147 -0.14 -5.69 18.75
N GLY A 148 1.07 -5.95 18.24
CA GLY A 148 1.24 -6.82 17.08
C GLY A 148 2.50 -6.54 16.26
N LEU A 149 2.48 -6.94 14.98
CA LEU A 149 3.64 -6.86 14.09
C LEU A 149 3.66 -5.54 13.29
N PRO A 150 4.84 -4.92 13.10
CA PRO A 150 4.95 -3.67 12.32
C PRO A 150 4.75 -3.86 10.80
N TYR A 151 4.94 -5.07 10.28
CA TYR A 151 4.82 -5.43 8.85
C TYR A 151 4.48 -6.92 8.70
N SER A 152 4.47 -7.45 7.47
CA SER A 152 4.12 -8.85 7.19
C SER A 152 4.99 -9.87 7.96
N ASN A 153 4.39 -10.99 8.34
CA ASN A 153 5.03 -12.09 9.07
C ASN A 153 6.02 -12.92 8.24
N ASP A 154 6.13 -12.70 6.93
CA ASP A 154 7.15 -13.31 6.08
C ASP A 154 8.43 -12.47 5.92
N MET A 155 8.42 -11.24 6.41
CA MET A 155 9.53 -10.27 6.32
C MET A 155 10.53 -10.48 7.47
N TRP A 156 11.11 -11.67 7.49
CA TRP A 156 11.98 -12.18 8.56
C TRP A 156 12.98 -13.21 8.01
N PRO A 157 14.08 -13.54 8.71
CA PRO A 157 15.17 -14.35 8.16
C PRO A 157 14.87 -15.85 8.21
N VAL A 158 13.65 -16.26 7.89
CA VAL A 158 13.18 -17.65 7.92
C VAL A 158 12.45 -17.97 6.61
N GLY A 159 12.79 -19.12 6.04
CA GLY A 159 12.15 -19.68 4.85
C GLY A 159 10.69 -20.04 5.08
N TYR A 160 9.95 -20.26 4.01
CA TYR A 160 8.53 -20.63 4.13
C TYR A 160 8.32 -22.03 4.72
N ASP A 161 9.37 -22.85 4.78
CA ASP A 161 9.40 -24.13 5.50
C ASP A 161 9.77 -23.99 6.98
N GLY A 162 9.93 -22.76 7.48
CA GLY A 162 10.27 -22.46 8.86
C GLY A 162 11.75 -22.60 9.21
N LYS A 163 12.63 -22.80 8.22
CA LYS A 163 14.07 -22.90 8.48
C LYS A 163 14.76 -21.53 8.40
N PRO A 164 15.68 -21.19 9.32
CA PRO A 164 16.48 -19.98 9.22
C PRO A 164 17.23 -19.90 7.89
N ILE A 165 17.27 -18.71 7.30
CA ILE A 165 17.99 -18.41 6.06
C ILE A 165 19.22 -17.56 6.38
N SER A 166 20.38 -17.96 5.85
CA SER A 166 21.66 -17.26 6.05
C SER A 166 22.43 -16.98 4.76
N ASP A 167 21.94 -17.42 3.60
CA ASP A 167 22.69 -17.51 2.35
C ASP A 167 22.10 -16.69 1.19
N ASN A 168 21.02 -15.95 1.42
CA ASN A 168 20.40 -15.10 0.41
C ASN A 168 19.87 -13.78 0.99
N TRP A 169 19.29 -12.94 0.14
CA TRP A 169 18.80 -11.60 0.50
C TRP A 169 17.81 -11.59 1.67
N LYS A 170 17.05 -12.67 1.89
CA LYS A 170 16.11 -12.79 3.01
C LYS A 170 16.81 -12.86 4.37
N ALA A 171 18.09 -13.25 4.42
CA ALA A 171 18.91 -13.24 5.63
C ALA A 171 19.10 -11.83 6.23
N ASN A 172 18.89 -10.76 5.45
CA ASN A 172 19.02 -9.39 5.92
C ASN A 172 17.80 -8.88 6.70
N TYR A 173 16.66 -9.59 6.64
CA TYR A 173 15.52 -9.20 7.47
C TYR A 173 15.88 -9.36 8.95
N PRO A 174 15.46 -8.42 9.80
CA PRO A 174 15.55 -8.60 11.24
C PRO A 174 14.59 -9.73 11.69
N VAL A 175 14.91 -10.33 12.84
CA VAL A 175 13.96 -11.19 13.56
C VAL A 175 12.68 -10.39 13.82
N LEU A 176 11.52 -11.01 13.62
CA LEU A 176 10.23 -10.35 13.89
C LEU A 176 10.10 -10.02 15.36
N LYS A 177 9.54 -8.84 15.61
CA LYS A 177 9.29 -8.33 16.96
C LYS A 177 7.82 -7.96 17.09
N ILE A 178 7.19 -8.47 18.13
CA ILE A 178 5.90 -7.96 18.61
C ILE A 178 6.17 -6.60 19.26
N ILE A 179 5.32 -5.63 18.91
CA ILE A 179 5.34 -4.29 19.48
C ILE A 179 4.11 -4.14 20.37
N GLU A 180 4.31 -3.67 21.59
CA GLU A 180 3.25 -3.21 22.49
C GLU A 180 3.43 -1.73 22.78
N GLY A 181 2.45 -0.91 22.42
CA GLY A 181 2.60 0.54 22.35
C GLY A 181 3.67 0.93 21.31
N ASN A 182 4.82 1.43 21.78
CA ASN A 182 5.99 1.76 20.95
C ASN A 182 7.21 0.89 21.28
N GLN A 183 7.06 -0.13 22.13
CA GLN A 183 8.18 -0.95 22.61
C GLN A 183 8.14 -2.33 21.97
N GLN A 184 9.30 -2.81 21.51
CA GLN A 184 9.44 -4.21 21.11
C GLN A 184 9.47 -5.08 22.37
N THR A 185 8.55 -6.03 22.47
CA THR A 185 8.37 -6.83 23.70
C THR A 185 8.80 -8.28 23.55
N GLU A 186 8.54 -8.89 22.39
CA GLU A 186 8.76 -10.33 22.19
C GLU A 186 9.31 -10.61 20.79
N SER A 187 10.20 -11.60 20.66
CA SER A 187 10.62 -12.14 19.36
C SER A 187 9.61 -13.16 18.85
N ILE A 188 9.51 -13.28 17.52
CA ILE A 188 8.99 -14.47 16.85
C ILE A 188 10.19 -15.06 16.10
N GLU A 189 10.67 -16.22 16.53
CA GLU A 189 11.90 -16.83 16.05
C GLU A 189 11.66 -17.98 15.07
N ASP A 190 10.51 -18.65 15.17
CA ASP A 190 10.12 -19.76 14.30
C ASP A 190 8.61 -19.86 14.03
N LEU A 191 8.20 -20.88 13.26
CA LEU A 191 6.80 -21.09 12.89
C LEU A 191 5.92 -21.52 14.08
N GLU A 192 6.51 -22.09 15.13
CA GLU A 192 5.78 -22.43 16.35
C GLU A 192 5.38 -21.15 17.09
N ASP A 193 6.28 -20.17 17.20
CA ASP A 193 5.95 -18.84 17.69
C ASP A 193 4.84 -18.19 16.85
N GLN A 194 4.96 -18.23 15.51
CA GLN A 194 3.93 -17.67 14.61
C GLN A 194 2.57 -18.34 14.76
N SER A 195 2.54 -19.65 15.08
CA SER A 195 1.30 -20.41 15.25
C SER A 195 0.42 -19.86 16.38
N THR A 196 0.99 -19.09 17.30
CA THR A 196 0.27 -18.49 18.43
C THR A 196 -0.36 -17.14 18.11
N LEU A 197 -0.01 -16.50 16.98
CA LEU A 197 -0.38 -15.10 16.69
C LEU A 197 -1.89 -14.89 16.64
N THR A 198 -2.64 -15.76 15.95
CA THR A 198 -4.12 -15.65 15.87
C THR A 198 -4.76 -15.73 17.26
N THR A 199 -4.32 -16.67 18.10
CA THR A 199 -4.79 -16.79 19.49
C THR A 199 -4.44 -15.54 20.30
N ARG A 200 -3.18 -15.07 20.27
CA ARG A 200 -2.72 -13.88 21.01
C ARG A 200 -3.47 -12.62 20.61
N TYR A 201 -3.67 -12.40 19.31
CA TYR A 201 -4.43 -11.26 18.80
C TYR A 201 -5.90 -11.33 19.24
N THR A 202 -6.50 -12.52 19.22
CA THR A 202 -7.87 -12.73 19.69
C THR A 202 -8.00 -12.40 21.18
N GLU A 203 -7.09 -12.90 22.01
CA GLU A 203 -7.11 -12.67 23.46
C GLU A 203 -6.93 -11.19 23.82
N LYS A 204 -6.00 -10.48 23.15
CA LYS A 204 -5.81 -9.03 23.32
C LYS A 204 -7.03 -8.23 22.87
N ALA A 205 -7.68 -8.63 21.78
CA ALA A 205 -8.92 -8.00 21.31
C ALA A 205 -10.08 -8.22 22.30
N VAL A 206 -10.25 -9.43 22.82
CA VAL A 206 -11.27 -9.77 23.83
C VAL A 206 -11.03 -8.98 25.13
N ASP A 207 -9.79 -8.89 25.59
CA ASP A 207 -9.41 -8.09 26.76
C ASP A 207 -9.77 -6.60 26.55
N PHE A 208 -9.41 -6.03 25.40
CA PHE A 208 -9.75 -4.65 25.07
C PHE A 208 -11.26 -4.39 25.10
N ILE A 209 -12.06 -5.29 24.53
CA ILE A 209 -13.53 -5.20 24.55
C ILE A 209 -14.04 -5.22 26.00
N GLN A 210 -13.54 -6.14 26.84
CA GLN A 210 -13.98 -6.28 28.23
C GLN A 210 -13.64 -5.04 29.07
N ARG A 211 -12.41 -4.51 28.95
CA ARG A 211 -11.99 -3.30 29.67
C ARG A 211 -12.76 -2.05 29.25
N ASN A 212 -13.24 -2.03 28.00
CA ASN A 212 -13.92 -0.87 27.41
C ASN A 212 -15.42 -1.06 27.25
N ALA A 213 -16.05 -2.05 27.89
CA ALA A 213 -17.48 -2.30 27.75
C ALA A 213 -18.38 -1.10 28.12
N ASN A 214 -17.90 -0.21 29.01
CA ASN A 214 -18.59 1.01 29.42
C ASN A 214 -18.15 2.26 28.62
N ASN A 215 -17.30 2.11 27.60
CA ASN A 215 -16.81 3.18 26.76
C ASN A 215 -17.20 2.92 25.30
N LYS A 216 -17.30 3.98 24.50
CA LYS A 216 -17.31 3.85 23.04
C LYS A 216 -15.92 3.44 22.58
N PHE A 217 -15.81 2.41 21.76
CA PHE A 217 -14.50 1.99 21.27
C PHE A 217 -14.45 1.68 19.77
N PHE A 218 -13.23 1.79 19.23
CA PHE A 218 -12.84 1.36 17.91
C PHE A 218 -11.72 0.33 18.03
N LEU A 219 -11.98 -0.88 17.57
CA LEU A 219 -11.00 -1.95 17.51
C LEU A 219 -10.70 -2.30 16.05
N TYR A 220 -9.45 -2.15 15.65
CA TYR A 220 -8.92 -2.63 14.38
C TYR A 220 -8.15 -3.93 14.61
N LEU A 221 -8.83 -5.07 14.40
CA LEU A 221 -8.24 -6.40 14.54
C LEU A 221 -7.72 -6.87 13.17
N ALA A 222 -6.42 -6.71 12.96
CA ALA A 222 -5.76 -6.91 11.68
C ALA A 222 -4.92 -8.20 11.71
N HIS A 223 -5.55 -9.35 11.56
CA HIS A 223 -4.86 -10.65 11.62
C HIS A 223 -3.74 -10.74 10.58
N SER A 224 -2.63 -11.39 10.96
CA SER A 224 -1.52 -11.70 10.03
C SER A 224 -1.82 -12.93 9.17
N MET A 225 -2.66 -13.84 9.67
CA MET A 225 -3.09 -15.01 8.92
C MET A 225 -4.28 -14.67 8.01
N PRO A 226 -4.46 -15.36 6.86
CA PRO A 226 -3.67 -16.49 6.34
C PRO A 226 -2.45 -16.09 5.47
N HIS A 227 -1.83 -14.93 5.67
CA HIS A 227 -0.61 -14.59 4.91
C HIS A 227 0.50 -15.60 5.21
N VAL A 228 1.08 -16.13 4.13
CA VAL A 228 2.19 -17.08 4.20
C VAL A 228 3.44 -16.46 4.85
N PRO A 229 4.31 -17.22 5.54
CA PRO A 229 4.12 -18.63 5.89
C PRO A 229 2.94 -18.78 6.85
N ILE A 230 2.04 -19.71 6.53
CA ILE A 230 0.88 -19.97 7.36
C ILE A 230 1.27 -20.84 8.54
N ALA A 231 0.72 -20.52 9.71
CA ALA A 231 0.88 -21.28 10.93
C ALA A 231 -0.44 -21.25 11.71
N VAL A 232 -0.74 -22.33 12.42
CA VAL A 232 -1.99 -22.51 13.15
C VAL A 232 -1.70 -23.14 14.50
N SER A 233 -2.43 -22.72 15.54
CA SER A 233 -2.24 -23.30 16.86
C SER A 233 -2.61 -24.79 16.90
N GLU A 234 -2.07 -25.51 17.89
CA GLU A 234 -2.35 -26.93 18.11
C GLU A 234 -3.85 -27.23 18.35
N LYS A 235 -4.66 -26.22 18.68
CA LYS A 235 -6.12 -26.35 18.81
C LYS A 235 -6.78 -26.73 17.47
N PHE A 236 -6.25 -26.23 16.35
CA PHE A 236 -6.86 -26.35 15.01
C PHE A 236 -6.02 -27.15 14.02
N LYS A 237 -4.75 -27.44 14.33
CA LYS A 237 -3.87 -28.22 13.46
C LYS A 237 -4.45 -29.60 13.12
N GLY A 238 -4.52 -29.91 11.83
CA GLY A 238 -5.01 -31.17 11.26
C GLY A 238 -6.51 -31.40 11.42
N LYS A 239 -7.34 -30.36 11.46
CA LYS A 239 -8.80 -30.47 11.64
C LYS A 239 -9.59 -30.28 10.35
N SER A 240 -9.01 -29.64 9.34
CA SER A 240 -9.62 -29.39 8.04
C SER A 240 -9.31 -30.48 7.01
N GLU A 241 -10.24 -30.70 6.09
CA GLU A 241 -10.03 -31.55 4.91
C GLU A 241 -9.14 -30.87 3.85
N ASN A 242 -8.96 -29.54 3.91
CA ASN A 242 -8.06 -28.77 3.04
C ASN A 242 -6.68 -28.52 3.66
N GLY A 243 -6.30 -29.30 4.66
CA GLY A 243 -4.99 -29.19 5.31
C GLY A 243 -4.78 -27.85 6.03
N LEU A 244 -3.51 -27.42 6.10
CA LEU A 244 -3.09 -26.33 6.97
C LEU A 244 -3.79 -24.99 6.67
N PHE A 245 -4.08 -24.69 5.40
CA PHE A 245 -4.83 -23.47 5.07
C PHE A 245 -6.23 -23.49 5.69
N GLY A 246 -6.95 -24.61 5.57
CA GLY A 246 -8.28 -24.73 6.15
C GLY A 246 -8.26 -24.70 7.69
N ASP A 247 -7.23 -25.25 8.33
CA ASP A 247 -7.03 -25.13 9.77
C ASP A 247 -6.88 -23.67 10.20
N VAL A 248 -6.11 -22.88 9.45
CA VAL A 248 -5.93 -21.43 9.71
C VAL A 248 -7.26 -20.69 9.57
N ILE A 249 -8.04 -20.96 8.52
CA ILE A 249 -9.35 -20.33 8.35
C ILE A 249 -10.30 -20.71 9.49
N MET A 250 -10.27 -21.96 9.97
CA MET A 250 -11.05 -22.39 11.13
C MET A 250 -10.65 -21.67 12.42
N GLU A 251 -9.35 -21.36 12.61
CA GLU A 251 -8.89 -20.58 13.77
C GLU A 251 -9.30 -19.09 13.66
N ILE A 252 -9.26 -18.51 12.46
CA ILE A 252 -9.78 -17.16 12.21
C ILE A 252 -11.29 -17.11 12.49
N ASP A 253 -12.04 -18.12 12.05
CA ASP A 253 -13.47 -18.23 12.37
C ASP A 253 -13.71 -18.32 13.89
N TRP A 254 -12.92 -19.11 14.60
CA TRP A 254 -12.97 -19.14 16.07
C TRP A 254 -12.70 -17.77 16.68
N SER A 255 -11.71 -17.03 16.17
CA SER A 255 -11.43 -15.65 16.61
C SER A 255 -12.68 -14.77 16.51
N VAL A 256 -13.38 -14.80 15.37
CA VAL A 256 -14.66 -14.07 15.18
C VAL A 256 -15.68 -14.48 16.24
N GLY A 257 -15.79 -15.79 16.53
CA GLY A 257 -16.66 -16.31 17.58
C GLY A 257 -16.34 -15.76 18.97
N GLU A 258 -15.06 -15.68 19.35
CA GLU A 258 -14.64 -15.13 20.65
C GLU A 258 -14.92 -13.63 20.76
N ILE A 259 -14.75 -12.86 19.68
CA ILE A 259 -15.13 -11.45 19.64
C ILE A 259 -16.64 -11.29 19.90
N VAL A 260 -17.47 -12.04 19.19
CA VAL A 260 -18.94 -11.97 19.36
C VAL A 260 -19.34 -12.38 20.79
N LYS A 261 -18.77 -13.47 21.33
CA LYS A 261 -19.03 -13.90 22.72
C LYS A 261 -18.63 -12.84 23.74
N ALA A 262 -17.52 -12.13 23.51
CA ALA A 262 -17.08 -11.06 24.40
C ALA A 262 -18.09 -9.89 24.40
N LEU A 263 -18.67 -9.55 23.24
CA LEU A 263 -19.72 -8.53 23.15
C LEU A 263 -21.02 -8.97 23.84
N GLU A 264 -21.48 -10.20 23.57
CA GLU A 264 -22.69 -10.79 24.17
C GLU A 264 -22.55 -10.85 25.71
N LYS A 265 -21.40 -11.30 26.23
CA LYS A 265 -21.12 -11.37 27.67
C LYS A 265 -21.18 -10.02 28.37
N ASN A 266 -20.85 -8.94 27.66
CA ASN A 266 -20.90 -7.58 28.16
C ASN A 266 -22.20 -6.84 27.82
N ASN A 267 -23.15 -7.48 27.14
CA ASN A 267 -24.44 -6.91 26.69
C ASN A 267 -24.28 -5.67 25.79
N ILE A 268 -23.27 -5.66 24.92
CA ILE A 268 -22.98 -4.55 24.00
C ILE A 268 -23.02 -4.96 22.52
N ASP A 269 -23.38 -6.20 22.23
CA ASP A 269 -23.45 -6.76 20.88
C ASP A 269 -24.51 -6.10 20.00
N GLU A 270 -25.66 -5.75 20.57
CA GLU A 270 -26.75 -5.07 19.85
C GLU A 270 -26.33 -3.70 19.30
N ASN A 271 -25.46 -2.97 20.03
CA ASN A 271 -24.96 -1.64 19.65
C ASN A 271 -23.47 -1.65 19.26
N THR A 272 -23.02 -2.71 18.58
CA THR A 272 -21.68 -2.80 18.01
C THR A 272 -21.75 -3.08 16.52
N LEU A 273 -21.07 -2.26 15.72
CA LEU A 273 -20.84 -2.52 14.30
C LEU A 273 -19.58 -3.36 14.14
N ILE A 274 -19.75 -4.59 13.63
CA ILE A 274 -18.66 -5.47 13.22
C ILE A 274 -18.56 -5.45 11.70
N ILE A 275 -17.36 -5.20 11.18
CA ILE A 275 -17.02 -5.24 9.76
C ILE A 275 -15.96 -6.32 9.56
N PHE A 276 -16.27 -7.38 8.81
CA PHE A 276 -15.34 -8.45 8.47
C PHE A 276 -14.98 -8.34 6.98
N THR A 277 -13.70 -8.22 6.66
CA THR A 277 -13.22 -8.18 5.26
C THR A 277 -11.72 -8.52 5.15
N SER A 278 -11.19 -8.63 3.92
CA SER A 278 -9.77 -8.85 3.63
C SER A 278 -9.09 -7.61 3.04
N ASP A 279 -7.76 -7.54 3.12
CA ASP A 279 -6.94 -6.48 2.54
C ASP A 279 -6.68 -6.64 1.04
N ASN A 280 -6.65 -7.86 0.53
CA ASN A 280 -6.60 -8.19 -0.89
C ASN A 280 -7.03 -9.65 -1.11
N GLY A 281 -7.12 -10.05 -2.39
CA GLY A 281 -7.37 -11.43 -2.77
C GLY A 281 -6.20 -12.37 -2.45
N PRO A 282 -6.32 -13.67 -2.80
CA PRO A 282 -5.40 -14.69 -2.33
C PRO A 282 -4.10 -14.71 -3.11
N TRP A 283 -3.01 -15.11 -2.46
CA TRP A 283 -1.70 -15.26 -3.10
C TRP A 283 -1.57 -16.62 -3.80
N LEU A 284 -2.27 -16.76 -4.93
CA LEU A 284 -2.56 -18.04 -5.60
C LEU A 284 -1.36 -18.94 -5.90
N ASN A 285 -0.16 -18.38 -6.13
CA ASN A 285 1.01 -19.20 -6.45
C ASN A 285 1.50 -20.05 -5.27
N PHE A 286 0.98 -19.87 -4.06
CA PHE A 286 1.27 -20.76 -2.92
C PHE A 286 0.40 -22.04 -2.88
N GLY A 287 -0.50 -22.22 -3.85
CA GLY A 287 -1.23 -23.49 -4.04
C GLY A 287 -2.04 -23.90 -2.81
N ASN A 288 -1.71 -25.04 -2.19
CA ASN A 288 -2.41 -25.53 -1.00
C ASN A 288 -2.23 -24.67 0.27
N HIS A 289 -1.37 -23.64 0.21
CA HIS A 289 -1.18 -22.64 1.26
C HIS A 289 -1.77 -21.27 0.87
N ALA A 290 -2.63 -21.21 -0.16
CA ALA A 290 -3.31 -20.01 -0.61
C ALA A 290 -4.83 -20.15 -0.52
N GLY A 291 -5.50 -19.00 -0.44
CA GLY A 291 -6.95 -18.90 -0.53
C GLY A 291 -7.52 -19.07 -1.95
N SER A 292 -8.84 -18.95 -2.04
CA SER A 292 -9.62 -19.12 -3.27
C SER A 292 -10.22 -17.81 -3.73
N ALA A 293 -9.92 -17.45 -4.98
CA ALA A 293 -10.56 -16.32 -5.66
C ALA A 293 -11.87 -16.71 -6.35
N PHE A 294 -12.28 -17.98 -6.34
CA PHE A 294 -13.42 -18.45 -7.13
C PHE A 294 -14.70 -17.61 -6.88
N PRO A 295 -15.50 -17.29 -7.90
CA PRO A 295 -15.33 -17.59 -9.33
C PRO A 295 -14.51 -16.55 -10.10
N LEU A 296 -13.84 -15.66 -9.39
CA LEU A 296 -13.16 -14.49 -9.93
C LEU A 296 -11.82 -14.87 -10.57
N ARG A 297 -11.34 -14.00 -11.45
CA ARG A 297 -10.10 -14.18 -12.20
C ARG A 297 -8.89 -13.71 -11.38
N GLU A 298 -7.83 -14.51 -11.41
CA GLU A 298 -6.50 -14.21 -10.85
C GLU A 298 -6.54 -13.92 -9.33
N GLY A 299 -5.54 -13.23 -8.78
CA GLY A 299 -5.33 -13.09 -7.34
C GLY A 299 -4.45 -11.91 -6.95
N LYS A 300 -3.89 -11.94 -5.73
CA LYS A 300 -3.01 -10.88 -5.17
C LYS A 300 -2.00 -10.37 -6.20
N GLY A 301 -1.78 -9.07 -6.22
CA GLY A 301 -0.82 -8.46 -7.14
C GLY A 301 -1.36 -8.20 -8.55
N THR A 302 -2.67 -8.36 -8.77
CA THR A 302 -3.36 -8.06 -10.02
C THR A 302 -4.63 -7.29 -9.73
N MET A 303 -5.12 -6.48 -10.68
CA MET A 303 -6.39 -5.75 -10.52
C MET A 303 -7.56 -6.43 -11.23
N TRP A 304 -7.42 -7.72 -11.56
CA TRP A 304 -8.53 -8.62 -11.83
C TRP A 304 -9.42 -8.78 -10.59
N GLU A 305 -10.67 -9.17 -10.80
CA GLU A 305 -11.64 -9.24 -9.70
C GLU A 305 -11.15 -10.13 -8.56
N GLY A 306 -10.42 -11.21 -8.85
CA GLY A 306 -9.87 -12.10 -7.81
C GLY A 306 -8.73 -11.49 -7.00
N GLY A 307 -8.11 -10.40 -7.45
CA GLY A 307 -7.05 -9.71 -6.74
C GLY A 307 -7.55 -8.65 -5.75
N ASN A 308 -8.70 -8.01 -6.03
CA ASN A 308 -9.18 -6.91 -5.19
C ASN A 308 -10.65 -7.01 -4.74
N ARG A 309 -11.50 -7.86 -5.33
CA ARG A 309 -12.83 -8.13 -4.77
C ARG A 309 -12.68 -9.15 -3.64
N VAL A 310 -13.13 -8.79 -2.45
CA VAL A 310 -12.86 -9.52 -1.20
C VAL A 310 -14.17 -9.80 -0.45
N PRO A 311 -14.24 -10.81 0.43
CA PRO A 311 -15.47 -11.07 1.17
C PRO A 311 -15.73 -9.91 2.12
N CYS A 312 -16.98 -9.44 2.23
CA CYS A 312 -17.35 -8.41 3.20
C CYS A 312 -18.70 -8.70 3.87
N ILE A 313 -18.70 -8.70 5.19
CA ILE A 313 -19.89 -8.89 6.03
C ILE A 313 -19.92 -7.75 7.06
N MET A 314 -21.10 -7.16 7.26
CA MET A 314 -21.32 -6.18 8.32
C MET A 314 -22.49 -6.61 9.21
N LYS A 315 -22.29 -6.59 10.53
CA LYS A 315 -23.34 -6.88 11.54
C LYS A 315 -23.47 -5.71 12.50
N TRP A 316 -24.69 -5.24 12.71
CA TRP A 316 -25.05 -4.27 13.74
C TRP A 316 -26.56 -4.41 14.04
N PRO A 317 -26.96 -5.26 15.00
CA PRO A 317 -28.35 -5.69 15.16
C PRO A 317 -29.36 -4.56 15.34
N LYS A 318 -28.99 -3.47 16.02
CA LYS A 318 -29.86 -2.29 16.23
C LYS A 318 -30.28 -1.60 14.93
N ASN A 319 -29.51 -1.75 13.85
CA ASN A 319 -29.68 -0.96 12.61
C ASN A 319 -29.71 -1.79 11.33
N ILE A 320 -28.93 -2.86 11.24
CA ILE A 320 -28.83 -3.73 10.07
C ILE A 320 -29.81 -4.88 10.24
N LYS A 321 -30.68 -5.06 9.24
CA LYS A 321 -31.60 -6.19 9.19
C LYS A 321 -30.82 -7.49 8.93
N SER A 322 -31.10 -8.54 9.68
CA SER A 322 -30.55 -9.87 9.42
C SER A 322 -30.92 -10.40 8.04
N HIS A 323 -30.11 -11.32 7.52
CA HIS A 323 -30.25 -11.96 6.21
C HIS A 323 -30.31 -10.96 5.04
N SER A 324 -29.58 -9.85 5.14
CA SER A 324 -29.52 -8.83 4.09
C SER A 324 -28.39 -9.13 3.09
N LYS A 325 -28.55 -8.63 1.87
CA LYS A 325 -27.52 -8.74 0.82
C LYS A 325 -27.49 -7.45 0.00
N CYS A 326 -26.29 -6.96 -0.28
CA CYS A 326 -26.03 -5.82 -1.14
C CYS A 326 -25.10 -6.21 -2.29
N ASP A 327 -25.49 -5.87 -3.52
CA ASP A 327 -24.74 -6.11 -4.75
C ASP A 327 -24.22 -4.82 -5.41
N LYS A 328 -24.35 -3.68 -4.72
CA LYS A 328 -23.82 -2.40 -5.18
C LYS A 328 -22.30 -2.35 -4.99
N LEU A 329 -21.63 -1.65 -5.89
CA LEU A 329 -20.19 -1.39 -5.86
C LEU A 329 -19.80 -0.62 -4.59
N THR A 330 -18.98 -1.24 -3.75
CA THR A 330 -18.47 -0.67 -2.50
C THR A 330 -16.99 -1.02 -2.32
N SER A 331 -16.28 -0.30 -1.47
CA SER A 331 -14.84 -0.51 -1.27
C SER A 331 -14.35 -0.20 0.15
N THR A 332 -13.16 -0.70 0.51
CA THR A 332 -12.49 -0.37 1.77
C THR A 332 -12.32 1.13 2.00
N ILE A 333 -12.16 1.94 0.93
CA ILE A 333 -12.10 3.41 1.06
C ILE A 333 -13.41 4.03 1.55
N ASP A 334 -14.54 3.33 1.42
CA ASP A 334 -15.87 3.81 1.83
C ASP A 334 -16.10 3.67 3.34
N ILE A 335 -15.24 2.92 4.04
CA ILE A 335 -15.40 2.65 5.48
C ILE A 335 -15.23 3.91 6.32
N LEU A 336 -14.20 4.73 6.05
CA LEU A 336 -13.98 5.98 6.80
C LEU A 336 -15.17 6.95 6.72
N PRO A 337 -15.68 7.34 5.53
CA PRO A 337 -16.81 8.27 5.46
C PRO A 337 -18.09 7.67 6.03
N THR A 338 -18.28 6.35 5.93
CA THR A 338 -19.42 5.64 6.54
C THR A 338 -19.36 5.70 8.07
N ILE A 339 -18.20 5.43 8.67
CA ILE A 339 -17.98 5.60 10.12
C ILE A 339 -18.20 7.06 10.53
N SER A 340 -17.73 8.01 9.71
CA SER A 340 -17.92 9.43 9.97
C SER A 340 -19.40 9.80 10.04
N GLU A 341 -20.22 9.29 9.12
CA GLU A 341 -21.68 9.48 9.13
C GLU A 341 -22.29 8.89 10.40
N ILE A 342 -22.03 7.60 10.68
CA ILE A 342 -22.59 6.84 11.81
C ILE A 342 -22.29 7.52 13.15
N THR A 343 -21.08 8.06 13.30
CA THR A 343 -20.61 8.68 14.55
C THR A 343 -20.80 10.18 14.62
N HIS A 344 -21.38 10.77 13.56
CA HIS A 344 -21.49 12.22 13.39
C HIS A 344 -20.14 12.93 13.56
N SER A 345 -19.05 12.25 13.17
CA SER A 345 -17.69 12.79 13.16
C SER A 345 -17.54 13.70 11.95
N LYS A 346 -16.65 14.69 12.06
CA LYS A 346 -16.24 15.47 10.89
C LYS A 346 -15.30 14.61 10.05
N LEU A 347 -15.52 14.61 8.74
CA LEU A 347 -14.58 14.05 7.77
C LEU A 347 -13.20 14.73 7.91
N PRO A 348 -12.13 14.05 7.47
CA PRO A 348 -10.82 14.65 7.25
C PRO A 348 -10.89 16.01 6.56
N LYS A 349 -10.00 16.94 6.94
CA LYS A 349 -9.89 18.24 6.25
C LYS A 349 -9.43 18.07 4.81
N ASN A 350 -8.50 17.14 4.58
CA ASN A 350 -7.99 16.82 3.26
C ASN A 350 -9.02 15.99 2.48
N LYS A 351 -9.04 16.14 1.16
CA LYS A 351 -9.90 15.35 0.26
C LYS A 351 -9.66 13.84 0.46
N ILE A 352 -10.76 13.11 0.58
CA ILE A 352 -10.85 11.65 0.57
C ILE A 352 -11.59 11.18 -0.69
N ASP A 353 -11.50 9.88 -1.01
CA ASP A 353 -12.09 9.27 -2.21
C ASP A 353 -13.28 8.34 -1.92
N GLY A 354 -13.40 7.93 -0.65
CA GLY A 354 -14.52 7.13 -0.16
C GLY A 354 -15.84 7.88 -0.22
N VAL A 355 -16.93 7.12 -0.29
CA VAL A 355 -18.31 7.62 -0.17
C VAL A 355 -19.01 6.95 1.01
N ASN A 356 -20.03 7.60 1.55
CA ASN A 356 -20.85 7.02 2.61
C ASN A 356 -21.76 5.91 2.07
N ILE A 357 -21.59 4.68 2.58
CA ILE A 357 -22.39 3.51 2.22
C ILE A 357 -23.39 3.09 3.32
N PHE A 358 -23.54 3.88 4.40
CA PHE A 358 -24.47 3.58 5.48
C PHE A 358 -25.92 3.35 5.01
N PRO A 359 -26.48 4.11 4.05
CA PRO A 359 -27.82 3.84 3.55
C PRO A 359 -27.98 2.43 2.93
N LEU A 360 -26.93 1.89 2.31
CA LEU A 360 -26.95 0.51 1.79
C LEU A 360 -27.07 -0.53 2.91
N MET A 361 -26.46 -0.26 4.07
CA MET A 361 -26.56 -1.12 5.27
C MET A 361 -27.98 -1.14 5.85
N LEU A 362 -28.77 -0.09 5.57
CA LEU A 362 -30.18 0.02 5.95
C LEU A 362 -31.13 -0.57 4.87
N ASN A 363 -30.60 -1.21 3.82
CA ASN A 363 -31.32 -1.70 2.65
C ASN A 363 -32.06 -0.60 1.85
N GLU A 364 -31.54 0.62 1.83
CA GLU A 364 -32.06 1.68 0.96
C GLU A 364 -31.59 1.47 -0.49
N ASP A 365 -32.46 1.69 -1.47
CA ASP A 365 -32.10 1.61 -2.90
C ASP A 365 -31.40 2.90 -3.35
N VAL A 366 -30.13 3.02 -2.97
CA VAL A 366 -29.23 4.08 -3.39
C VAL A 366 -28.02 3.52 -4.13
N ASN A 367 -27.26 4.39 -4.80
CA ASN A 367 -26.03 4.00 -5.47
C ASN A 367 -24.93 5.06 -5.21
N PRO A 368 -24.34 5.08 -4.00
CA PRO A 368 -23.40 6.13 -3.60
C PRO A 368 -22.10 6.10 -4.41
N ARG A 369 -21.74 4.96 -4.99
CA ARG A 369 -20.56 4.77 -5.84
C ARG A 369 -20.95 4.11 -7.15
N ASP A 370 -20.71 4.79 -8.26
CA ASP A 370 -20.85 4.24 -9.62
C ASP A 370 -19.52 4.20 -10.39
N GLU A 371 -18.44 4.77 -9.84
CA GLU A 371 -17.10 4.80 -10.43
C GLU A 371 -16.03 4.27 -9.48
N PHE A 372 -15.04 3.57 -10.03
CA PHE A 372 -13.90 3.06 -9.28
C PHE A 372 -12.63 2.98 -10.12
N TRP A 373 -11.50 3.38 -9.54
CA TRP A 373 -10.18 3.37 -10.18
C TRP A 373 -9.34 2.24 -9.60
N TYR A 374 -8.78 1.41 -10.49
CA TYR A 374 -8.01 0.23 -10.11
C TYR A 374 -6.53 0.55 -10.28
N TYR A 375 -5.92 1.01 -9.20
CA TYR A 375 -4.48 1.23 -9.15
C TYR A 375 -3.74 0.03 -8.56
N TYR A 376 -2.60 -0.26 -9.15
CA TYR A 376 -1.60 -1.15 -8.57
C TYR A 376 -0.23 -0.49 -8.66
N ASP A 377 0.44 -0.36 -7.52
CA ASP A 377 1.73 0.33 -7.43
C ASP A 377 1.64 1.80 -7.90
N TYR A 378 2.21 2.14 -9.06
CA TYR A 378 2.13 3.48 -9.66
C TYR A 378 1.23 3.53 -10.91
N ASP A 379 0.62 2.41 -11.27
CA ASP A 379 -0.02 2.21 -12.57
C ASP A 379 -1.54 2.23 -12.43
N LEU A 380 -2.21 3.01 -13.29
CA LEU A 380 -3.65 2.92 -13.45
C LEU A 380 -3.97 1.72 -14.35
N ILE A 381 -4.32 0.58 -13.74
CA ILE A 381 -4.53 -0.68 -14.46
C ILE A 381 -5.91 -0.71 -15.14
N ALA A 382 -6.94 -0.25 -14.45
CA ALA A 382 -8.31 -0.26 -14.97
C ALA A 382 -9.17 0.84 -14.36
N VAL A 383 -10.32 1.11 -14.98
CA VAL A 383 -11.41 1.91 -14.41
C VAL A 383 -12.74 1.21 -14.62
N ARG A 384 -13.67 1.43 -13.70
CA ARG A 384 -15.03 0.88 -13.77
C ARG A 384 -16.06 1.99 -13.68
N LYS A 385 -17.14 1.83 -14.45
CA LYS A 385 -18.39 2.57 -14.29
C LYS A 385 -19.58 1.61 -14.30
N ASN A 386 -20.35 1.58 -13.22
CA ASN A 386 -21.41 0.60 -12.97
C ASN A 386 -20.89 -0.83 -13.13
N TYR A 387 -21.31 -1.56 -14.16
CA TYR A 387 -20.85 -2.94 -14.42
C TYR A 387 -19.72 -3.02 -15.46
N TRP A 388 -19.35 -1.91 -16.10
CA TRP A 388 -18.37 -1.89 -17.17
C TRP A 388 -16.98 -1.58 -16.61
N LYS A 389 -16.03 -2.48 -16.83
CA LYS A 389 -14.62 -2.34 -16.41
C LYS A 389 -13.71 -2.38 -17.63
N LEU A 390 -12.92 -1.33 -17.82
CA LEU A 390 -11.95 -1.18 -18.89
C LEU A 390 -10.54 -1.29 -18.33
N TYR A 391 -9.75 -2.22 -18.87
CA TYR A 391 -8.31 -2.32 -18.67
C TYR A 391 -7.57 -1.44 -19.66
N PHE A 392 -6.49 -0.81 -19.18
CA PHE A 392 -5.53 -0.10 -20.01
C PHE A 392 -4.37 -1.02 -20.42
N PRO A 393 -3.68 -0.70 -21.53
CA PRO A 393 -2.49 -1.44 -21.92
C PRO A 393 -1.40 -1.39 -20.84
N CYS A 394 -0.96 -2.54 -20.37
CA CYS A 394 0.04 -2.66 -19.31
C CYS A 394 0.72 -4.02 -19.33
N VAL A 395 1.81 -4.15 -18.59
CA VAL A 395 2.42 -5.44 -18.23
C VAL A 395 2.17 -5.66 -16.74
N GLN A 396 1.51 -6.77 -16.38
CA GLN A 396 1.26 -7.11 -14.97
C GLN A 396 1.48 -8.59 -14.70
N ARG A 397 1.55 -8.94 -13.41
CA ARG A 397 1.61 -10.32 -12.95
C ARG A 397 0.42 -11.12 -13.50
N SER A 398 0.66 -12.38 -13.86
CA SER A 398 -0.38 -13.38 -14.10
C SER A 398 0.01 -14.73 -13.49
N TYR A 399 -1.01 -15.43 -12.98
CA TYR A 399 -0.94 -16.81 -12.52
C TYR A 399 -1.38 -17.79 -13.63
N GLU A 400 -1.93 -17.29 -14.74
CA GLU A 400 -2.45 -18.10 -15.84
C GLU A 400 -1.35 -18.98 -16.45
N GLY A 401 -1.66 -20.27 -16.62
CA GLY A 401 -0.73 -21.24 -17.21
C GLY A 401 0.44 -21.65 -16.31
N MET A 402 0.52 -21.13 -15.07
CA MET A 402 1.56 -21.49 -14.11
C MET A 402 1.08 -22.58 -13.15
N ILE A 403 1.97 -23.52 -12.81
CA ILE A 403 1.70 -24.53 -11.78
C ILE A 403 1.96 -23.88 -10.42
N PRO A 404 0.95 -23.79 -9.53
CA PRO A 404 1.16 -23.29 -8.18
C PRO A 404 2.17 -24.14 -7.42
N GLY A 405 2.85 -23.51 -6.47
CA GLY A 405 3.71 -24.20 -5.53
C GLY A 405 2.90 -24.97 -4.49
N LYS A 406 3.57 -25.49 -3.48
CA LYS A 406 2.96 -26.30 -2.44
C LYS A 406 3.78 -26.27 -1.15
N ASP A 407 3.12 -26.60 -0.05
CA ASP A 407 3.74 -26.88 1.24
C ASP A 407 4.66 -25.73 1.70
N GLY A 408 4.14 -24.50 1.58
CA GLY A 408 4.82 -23.26 1.95
C GLY A 408 5.62 -22.62 0.82
N PHE A 409 5.96 -23.33 -0.26
CA PHE A 409 6.78 -22.73 -1.32
C PHE A 409 5.94 -22.15 -2.46
N PRO A 410 6.28 -20.96 -2.99
CA PRO A 410 5.59 -20.39 -4.12
C PRO A 410 5.95 -21.10 -5.44
N GLY A 411 4.96 -21.20 -6.33
CA GLY A 411 5.15 -21.48 -7.75
C GLY A 411 5.51 -20.22 -8.53
N PRO A 412 5.94 -20.36 -9.80
CA PRO A 412 6.26 -19.23 -10.64
C PRO A 412 5.04 -18.36 -10.93
N THR A 413 5.30 -17.09 -11.21
CA THR A 413 4.39 -16.17 -11.87
C THR A 413 5.11 -15.58 -13.07
N TRP A 414 4.38 -14.95 -13.99
CA TRP A 414 5.00 -14.28 -15.12
C TRP A 414 4.37 -12.92 -15.36
N GLN A 415 5.05 -12.11 -16.17
CA GLN A 415 4.60 -10.77 -16.55
C GLN A 415 3.87 -10.88 -17.90
N LYS A 416 2.55 -10.69 -17.87
CA LYS A 416 1.66 -10.75 -19.03
C LYS A 416 1.39 -9.36 -19.56
N GLU A 417 1.60 -9.18 -20.86
CA GLU A 417 1.15 -7.99 -21.59
C GLU A 417 -0.37 -8.07 -21.82
N ILE A 418 -1.05 -6.98 -21.52
CA ILE A 418 -2.49 -6.82 -21.68
C ILE A 418 -2.71 -5.58 -22.53
N GLY A 419 -3.61 -5.68 -23.51
CA GLY A 419 -4.04 -4.56 -24.33
C GLY A 419 -5.17 -3.77 -23.67
N TYR A 420 -5.97 -3.08 -24.49
CA TYR A 420 -7.28 -2.65 -23.99
C TYR A 420 -8.23 -3.86 -23.93
N GLU A 421 -8.87 -4.06 -22.79
CA GLU A 421 -9.89 -5.11 -22.60
C GLU A 421 -11.09 -4.52 -21.87
N LEU A 422 -12.31 -4.87 -22.31
CA LEU A 422 -13.56 -4.39 -21.72
C LEU A 422 -14.41 -5.57 -21.27
N TYR A 423 -14.89 -5.50 -20.04
CA TYR A 423 -15.74 -6.52 -19.43
C TYR A 423 -17.01 -5.92 -18.84
N ASN A 424 -18.11 -6.66 -18.93
CA ASN A 424 -19.36 -6.39 -18.22
C ASN A 424 -19.50 -7.37 -17.05
N LEU A 425 -19.22 -6.89 -15.84
CA LEU A 425 -19.19 -7.70 -14.62
C LEU A 425 -20.57 -8.19 -14.16
N LYS A 426 -21.66 -7.66 -14.72
CA LYS A 426 -23.02 -8.17 -14.45
C LYS A 426 -23.19 -9.58 -15.01
N ASP A 427 -22.68 -9.78 -16.22
CA ASP A 427 -22.87 -11.02 -16.99
C ASP A 427 -21.61 -11.90 -16.97
N ASP A 428 -20.44 -11.30 -16.69
CA ASP A 428 -19.13 -11.95 -16.68
C ASP A 428 -18.25 -11.44 -15.52
N ILE A 429 -18.61 -11.86 -14.30
CA ILE A 429 -17.83 -11.59 -13.09
C ILE A 429 -16.41 -12.19 -13.11
N GLY A 430 -16.18 -13.19 -13.98
CA GLY A 430 -14.90 -13.86 -14.13
C GLY A 430 -13.99 -13.23 -15.19
N GLU A 431 -14.40 -12.12 -15.81
CA GLU A 431 -13.61 -11.37 -16.81
C GLU A 431 -13.02 -12.29 -17.90
N LYS A 432 -13.85 -13.15 -18.48
CA LYS A 432 -13.49 -14.15 -19.50
C LYS A 432 -13.78 -13.67 -20.93
N ASN A 433 -14.78 -12.83 -21.11
CA ASN A 433 -15.29 -12.40 -22.41
C ASN A 433 -14.97 -10.92 -22.65
N ASN A 434 -13.87 -10.65 -23.36
CA ASN A 434 -13.49 -9.29 -23.75
C ASN A 434 -14.41 -8.79 -24.87
N VAL A 435 -15.27 -7.81 -24.56
CA VAL A 435 -16.28 -7.25 -25.47
C VAL A 435 -15.90 -5.86 -26.01
N ILE A 436 -14.62 -5.52 -26.01
CA ILE A 436 -14.13 -4.19 -26.39
C ILE A 436 -14.58 -3.73 -27.78
N ASN A 437 -14.59 -4.63 -28.75
CA ASN A 437 -14.96 -4.30 -30.14
C ASN A 437 -16.47 -4.09 -30.33
N GLU A 438 -17.29 -4.53 -29.37
CA GLU A 438 -18.75 -4.47 -29.43
C GLU A 438 -19.30 -3.17 -28.83
N HIS A 439 -18.52 -2.48 -27.99
CA HIS A 439 -18.98 -1.32 -27.21
C HIS A 439 -18.02 -0.12 -27.23
N PRO A 440 -17.64 0.42 -28.42
CA PRO A 440 -16.67 1.51 -28.54
C PRO A 440 -17.10 2.78 -27.78
N GLU A 441 -18.40 3.07 -27.69
CA GLU A 441 -18.93 4.22 -26.96
C GLU A 441 -18.77 4.10 -25.45
N ILE A 442 -18.76 2.87 -24.90
CA ILE A 442 -18.49 2.62 -23.48
C ILE A 442 -17.00 2.78 -23.22
N VAL A 443 -16.15 2.27 -24.11
CA VAL A 443 -14.69 2.43 -24.03
C VAL A 443 -14.31 3.90 -23.93
N GLU A 444 -14.84 4.75 -24.81
CA GLU A 444 -14.53 6.20 -24.80
C GLU A 444 -15.03 6.92 -23.54
N LYS A 445 -16.16 6.47 -22.96
CA LYS A 445 -16.62 6.99 -21.66
C LYS A 445 -15.66 6.60 -20.53
N LEU A 446 -15.22 5.34 -20.50
CA LEU A 446 -14.31 4.85 -19.48
C LEU A 446 -12.91 5.45 -19.62
N LYS A 447 -12.39 5.66 -20.83
CA LYS A 447 -11.12 6.38 -21.05
C LYS A 447 -11.12 7.78 -20.41
N LYS A 448 -12.22 8.52 -20.51
CA LYS A 448 -12.34 9.85 -19.85
C LYS A 448 -12.26 9.76 -18.32
N ILE A 449 -12.79 8.68 -17.73
CA ILE A 449 -12.62 8.42 -16.28
C ILE A 449 -11.16 8.12 -15.99
N GLY A 450 -10.49 7.35 -16.84
CA GLY A 450 -9.05 7.12 -16.76
C GLY A 450 -8.24 8.41 -16.82
N ASP A 451 -8.54 9.30 -17.76
CA ASP A 451 -7.86 10.59 -17.90
C ASP A 451 -8.04 11.47 -16.65
N LYS A 452 -9.23 11.44 -16.04
CA LYS A 452 -9.47 12.10 -14.74
C LYS A 452 -8.60 11.49 -13.64
N ALA A 453 -8.58 10.16 -13.51
CA ALA A 453 -7.77 9.47 -12.52
C ALA A 453 -6.28 9.79 -12.67
N ARG A 454 -5.76 9.73 -13.91
CA ARG A 454 -4.37 10.11 -14.25
C ARG A 454 -4.05 11.54 -13.86
N TYR A 455 -4.94 12.48 -14.15
CA TYR A 455 -4.73 13.88 -13.79
C TYR A 455 -4.68 14.09 -12.27
N GLU A 456 -5.56 13.42 -11.52
CA GLU A 456 -5.64 13.58 -10.06
C GLU A 456 -4.50 12.83 -9.35
N LEU A 457 -4.27 11.56 -9.67
CA LEU A 457 -3.42 10.65 -8.89
C LEU A 457 -2.17 10.14 -9.61
N GLY A 458 -2.03 10.45 -10.90
CA GLY A 458 -0.90 10.05 -11.72
C GLY A 458 -1.07 8.67 -12.34
N ASP A 459 -0.11 8.30 -13.18
CA ASP A 459 -0.04 7.00 -13.85
C ASP A 459 1.35 6.83 -14.49
N ARG A 460 2.15 5.89 -13.97
CA ARG A 460 3.50 5.63 -14.48
C ARG A 460 3.47 5.07 -15.92
N LEU A 461 2.41 4.37 -16.33
CA LEU A 461 2.29 3.83 -17.68
C LEU A 461 2.26 4.93 -18.75
N THR A 462 1.74 6.10 -18.40
CA THR A 462 1.64 7.28 -19.29
C THR A 462 2.65 8.37 -18.93
N GLY A 463 3.41 8.21 -17.85
CA GLY A 463 4.34 9.23 -17.33
C GLY A 463 3.65 10.45 -16.72
N ILE A 464 2.34 10.40 -16.48
CA ILE A 464 1.59 11.51 -15.90
C ILE A 464 1.82 11.54 -14.39
N LYS A 465 2.27 12.69 -13.88
CA LYS A 465 2.36 12.97 -12.44
C LYS A 465 1.01 13.50 -11.94
N GLY A 466 0.47 12.88 -10.90
CA GLY A 466 -0.78 13.32 -10.28
C GLY A 466 -0.62 14.64 -9.53
N LYS A 467 -1.69 15.45 -9.54
CA LYS A 467 -1.71 16.77 -8.91
C LYS A 467 -2.21 16.77 -7.47
N GLU A 468 -2.87 15.70 -7.06
CA GLU A 468 -3.52 15.61 -5.75
C GLU A 468 -2.90 14.54 -4.85
N ASN A 469 -1.75 13.97 -5.25
CA ASN A 469 -0.95 13.13 -4.36
C ASN A 469 -0.37 13.98 -3.22
N ARG A 470 -0.42 13.43 -2.01
CA ARG A 470 0.21 13.96 -0.80
C ARG A 470 1.44 13.13 -0.48
N ASP A 471 2.44 13.76 0.11
CA ASP A 471 3.68 13.08 0.44
C ASP A 471 3.48 12.08 1.59
N PRO A 472 4.15 10.91 1.53
CA PRO A 472 4.17 9.99 2.65
C PRO A 472 4.96 10.62 3.81
N GLY A 473 4.81 10.06 5.01
CA GLY A 473 5.72 10.39 6.10
C GLY A 473 7.10 9.86 5.75
N ARG A 474 8.16 10.62 6.03
CA ARG A 474 9.54 10.24 5.70
C ARG A 474 10.44 10.34 6.92
N ILE A 475 11.35 9.37 7.05
CA ILE A 475 12.49 9.44 7.96
C ILE A 475 13.75 9.77 7.17
N GLY A 476 14.70 10.46 7.81
CA GLY A 476 15.91 10.97 7.15
C GLY A 476 15.83 12.48 6.88
N LYS A 477 16.86 13.01 6.22
CA LYS A 477 16.97 14.45 5.96
C LYS A 477 15.91 14.86 4.93
N ASN A 478 15.06 15.83 5.27
CA ASN A 478 14.23 16.51 4.27
C ASN A 478 15.12 17.11 3.18
N ARG A 479 14.63 17.20 1.94
CA ARG A 479 15.35 17.92 0.88
C ARG A 479 15.65 19.34 1.36
N ILE A 480 16.90 19.76 1.23
CA ILE A 480 17.31 21.12 1.56
C ILE A 480 17.45 21.89 0.27
N LYS A 481 16.74 23.01 0.17
CA LYS A 481 16.93 23.96 -0.92
C LYS A 481 18.26 24.69 -0.73
N PHE A 482 19.12 24.65 -1.74
CA PHE A 482 20.24 25.57 -1.84
C PHE A 482 19.73 26.90 -2.38
N GLU A 483 19.88 27.96 -1.59
CA GLU A 483 19.40 29.28 -2.00
C GLU A 483 20.21 29.85 -3.18
N GLU A 484 21.50 29.51 -3.30
CA GLU A 484 22.40 30.08 -4.32
C GLU A 484 23.56 29.12 -4.72
N HIS A 485 23.58 28.63 -5.97
CA HIS A 485 24.78 28.13 -6.65
C HIS A 485 24.67 28.29 -8.18
N LEU A 486 25.82 28.33 -8.86
CA LEU A 486 25.95 28.73 -10.27
C LEU A 486 25.39 27.72 -11.28
N ALA A 487 25.15 26.47 -10.85
CA ALA A 487 24.66 25.40 -11.73
C ALA A 487 23.13 25.31 -11.82
N ILE A 488 22.39 25.95 -10.92
CA ILE A 488 20.91 25.86 -10.87
C ILE A 488 20.32 26.25 -12.22
N GLY A 489 19.53 25.35 -12.81
CA GLY A 489 18.81 25.58 -14.07
C GLY A 489 19.70 25.78 -15.30
N LYS A 490 21.01 25.52 -15.20
CA LYS A 490 21.94 25.56 -16.33
C LYS A 490 21.75 24.35 -17.26
N ASN A 491 22.20 24.51 -18.50
CA ASN A 491 22.10 23.42 -19.47
C ASN A 491 23.01 22.27 -19.04
N LEU A 492 22.44 21.08 -18.96
CA LEU A 492 23.11 19.87 -18.53
C LEU A 492 22.94 18.79 -19.61
N GLU A 493 24.06 18.33 -20.16
CA GLU A 493 24.10 17.26 -21.13
C GLU A 493 24.58 15.97 -20.45
N LEU A 494 23.67 15.02 -20.25
CA LEU A 494 24.02 13.67 -19.81
C LEU A 494 24.62 12.88 -20.97
N LYS A 495 25.82 12.33 -20.76
CA LYS A 495 26.46 11.38 -21.67
C LYS A 495 26.09 9.94 -21.31
N SER A 496 25.83 9.68 -20.03
CA SER A 496 25.27 8.41 -19.54
C SER A 496 23.76 8.49 -19.36
N LEU A 497 23.02 7.50 -19.86
CA LEU A 497 21.57 7.46 -19.68
C LEU A 497 21.22 6.87 -18.29
N PRO A 498 20.50 7.61 -17.43
CA PRO A 498 19.99 7.06 -16.18
C PRO A 498 18.88 6.04 -16.45
N HIS A 499 18.68 5.13 -15.50
CA HIS A 499 17.64 4.13 -15.60
C HIS A 499 16.24 4.79 -15.56
N LYS A 500 15.36 4.43 -16.50
CA LYS A 500 14.05 5.07 -16.71
C LYS A 500 13.18 5.13 -15.44
N ARG A 501 13.30 4.11 -14.57
CA ARG A 501 12.60 4.03 -13.28
C ARG A 501 12.86 5.25 -12.37
N TYR A 502 14.09 5.75 -12.34
CA TYR A 502 14.52 6.77 -11.37
C TYR A 502 14.72 8.14 -12.01
N ALA A 503 14.84 8.21 -13.34
CA ALA A 503 14.97 9.47 -14.03
C ALA A 503 13.65 10.20 -14.28
N LEU A 504 12.52 9.46 -14.44
CA LEU A 504 11.20 9.99 -14.83
C LEU A 504 11.23 11.06 -15.95
N GLY A 505 12.24 11.03 -16.82
CA GLY A 505 12.47 12.03 -17.87
C GLY A 505 12.98 13.39 -17.39
N ASN A 506 13.26 13.57 -16.10
CA ASN A 506 13.76 14.83 -15.55
C ASN A 506 15.25 14.75 -15.19
N THR A 507 16.09 15.25 -16.08
CA THR A 507 17.54 15.33 -15.85
C THR A 507 17.94 16.56 -15.06
N SER A 508 17.01 17.50 -14.84
CA SER A 508 17.27 18.70 -14.03
C SER A 508 17.49 18.38 -12.56
N ILE A 509 17.24 17.13 -12.12
CA ILE A 509 17.47 16.67 -10.75
C ILE A 509 18.89 17.02 -10.30
N LEU A 510 19.90 16.80 -11.15
CA LEU A 510 21.30 17.11 -10.83
C LEU A 510 21.58 18.60 -10.59
N ASN A 511 20.67 19.51 -10.95
CA ASN A 511 20.87 20.95 -10.82
C ASN A 511 19.55 21.72 -10.55
N ASP A 512 18.63 21.14 -9.79
CA ASP A 512 17.35 21.77 -9.46
C ASP A 512 17.46 22.70 -8.23
N GLY A 513 18.60 22.67 -7.53
CA GLY A 513 18.89 23.48 -6.36
C GLY A 513 18.36 22.86 -5.07
N TRP A 514 18.18 21.54 -5.02
CA TRP A 514 17.65 20.83 -3.86
C TRP A 514 18.37 19.50 -3.67
N THR A 515 18.85 19.22 -2.45
CA THR A 515 19.41 17.90 -2.13
C THR A 515 18.38 16.78 -2.32
N GLY A 516 18.85 15.59 -2.67
CA GLY A 516 18.08 14.35 -2.68
C GLY A 516 17.71 13.94 -1.25
N SER A 517 16.66 13.12 -1.12
CA SER A 517 16.30 12.53 0.17
C SER A 517 17.08 11.22 0.42
N PHE A 518 16.86 10.51 1.52
CA PHE A 518 17.46 9.19 1.71
C PHE A 518 16.69 8.05 1.01
N ASP A 519 15.49 8.32 0.49
CA ASP A 519 14.67 7.37 -0.26
C ASP A 519 14.91 7.49 -1.76
N TYR A 520 15.54 6.49 -2.37
CA TYR A 520 15.85 6.47 -3.80
C TYR A 520 14.62 6.28 -4.71
N ASN A 521 13.44 5.96 -4.15
CA ASN A 521 12.22 5.74 -4.94
C ASN A 521 11.36 7.01 -5.08
N ASP A 522 11.74 8.13 -4.48
CA ASP A 522 10.94 9.36 -4.48
C ASP A 522 11.07 10.22 -5.74
N GLY A 523 12.00 9.87 -6.63
CA GLY A 523 12.27 10.59 -7.86
C GLY A 523 13.16 11.83 -7.70
N TYR A 524 13.88 11.97 -6.58
CA TYR A 524 14.87 13.03 -6.34
C TYR A 524 16.32 12.57 -6.55
N TRP A 525 16.52 11.46 -7.27
CA TRP A 525 17.83 10.94 -7.60
C TRP A 525 17.87 10.38 -9.02
N LEU A 526 18.99 10.57 -9.72
CA LEU A 526 19.27 9.81 -10.94
C LEU A 526 20.02 8.52 -10.59
N GLY A 527 19.41 7.38 -10.91
CA GLY A 527 19.97 6.04 -10.68
C GLY A 527 20.58 5.44 -11.95
N PHE A 528 21.77 4.86 -11.84
CA PHE A 528 22.54 4.26 -12.92
C PHE A 528 22.90 2.81 -12.57
N GLU A 529 22.31 1.84 -13.26
CA GLU A 529 22.54 0.41 -13.04
C GLU A 529 23.74 -0.08 -13.84
N GLY A 530 24.83 -0.46 -13.18
CA GLY A 530 26.06 -0.94 -13.82
C GLY A 530 26.78 0.06 -14.74
N ASN A 531 26.25 1.28 -14.85
CA ASN A 531 26.75 2.32 -15.74
C ASN A 531 27.43 3.43 -14.95
N ASP A 532 28.45 4.05 -15.54
CA ASP A 532 29.10 5.24 -14.98
C ASP A 532 28.21 6.46 -15.15
N VAL A 533 28.46 7.48 -14.33
CA VAL A 533 27.82 8.79 -14.50
C VAL A 533 28.78 9.70 -15.26
N GLU A 534 28.34 10.22 -16.39
CA GLU A 534 29.06 11.26 -17.11
C GLU A 534 28.08 12.34 -17.59
N PHE A 535 28.40 13.59 -17.27
CA PHE A 535 27.64 14.74 -17.75
C PHE A 535 28.51 15.99 -17.88
N ILE A 536 28.01 16.94 -18.66
CA ILE A 536 28.61 18.25 -18.89
C ILE A 536 27.59 19.32 -18.53
N ILE A 537 28.00 20.33 -17.77
CA ILE A 537 27.22 21.53 -17.50
C ILE A 537 27.84 22.70 -18.25
N ASP A 538 27.00 23.44 -18.96
CA ASP A 538 27.32 24.75 -19.53
C ASP A 538 26.79 25.85 -18.61
N LEU A 539 27.69 26.57 -17.94
CA LEU A 539 27.36 27.71 -17.06
C LEU A 539 26.84 28.95 -17.82
N ALA A 540 26.76 28.86 -19.16
CA ALA A 540 26.42 29.90 -20.14
C ALA A 540 27.53 30.93 -20.37
N ASP A 541 28.18 31.38 -19.30
CA ASP A 541 29.26 32.36 -19.33
C ASP A 541 30.53 31.82 -18.68
N GLN A 542 31.68 32.43 -19.01
CA GLN A 542 32.94 32.14 -18.33
C GLN A 542 32.94 32.80 -16.95
N ILE A 543 32.73 32.00 -15.90
CA ILE A 543 32.51 32.47 -14.53
C ILE A 543 33.61 31.93 -13.62
N LYS A 544 33.99 32.71 -12.60
CA LYS A 544 34.93 32.25 -11.58
C LYS A 544 34.24 31.23 -10.66
N ILE A 545 34.81 30.04 -10.57
CA ILE A 545 34.38 28.98 -9.67
C ILE A 545 35.40 28.82 -8.53
N ASN A 546 34.89 28.65 -7.32
CA ASN A 546 35.66 28.48 -6.10
C ASN A 546 35.56 27.05 -5.58
N LYS A 547 34.42 26.38 -5.74
CA LYS A 547 34.23 25.02 -5.24
C LYS A 547 33.17 24.28 -6.05
N ILE A 548 33.43 23.01 -6.34
CA ILE A 548 32.43 22.08 -6.88
C ILE A 548 32.20 20.98 -5.85
N GLN A 549 30.94 20.67 -5.59
CA GLN A 549 30.52 19.56 -4.74
C GLN A 549 29.51 18.68 -5.49
N LEU A 550 29.62 17.37 -5.30
CA LEU A 550 28.75 16.34 -5.85
C LEU A 550 28.17 15.52 -4.71
N SER A 551 26.89 15.16 -4.77
CA SER A 551 26.28 14.29 -3.77
C SER A 551 25.87 12.94 -4.35
N PHE A 552 26.16 11.86 -3.62
CA PHE A 552 25.81 10.49 -3.98
C PHE A 552 25.04 9.82 -2.87
N LEU A 553 24.02 9.04 -3.20
CA LEU A 553 23.33 8.22 -2.21
C LEU A 553 24.11 6.94 -1.96
N GLN A 554 24.22 6.52 -0.71
CA GLN A 554 24.67 5.20 -0.32
C GLN A 554 23.52 4.42 0.34
N SER A 555 23.30 3.19 -0.10
CA SER A 555 22.40 2.22 0.52
C SER A 555 22.78 0.82 0.05
N GLN A 556 23.80 0.22 0.66
CA GLN A 556 24.37 -1.05 0.18
C GLN A 556 23.35 -2.20 0.24
N ASN A 557 22.43 -2.18 1.21
CA ASN A 557 21.31 -3.13 1.28
C ASN A 557 20.37 -3.06 0.07
N SER A 558 20.34 -1.92 -0.63
CA SER A 558 19.60 -1.72 -1.90
C SER A 558 20.51 -1.75 -3.13
N TRP A 559 21.72 -2.30 -2.99
CA TRP A 559 22.74 -2.37 -4.03
C TRP A 559 23.24 -1.00 -4.53
N ILE A 560 23.03 0.06 -3.75
CA ILE A 560 23.46 1.42 -4.07
C ILE A 560 24.80 1.70 -3.39
N PHE A 561 25.84 1.89 -4.19
CA PHE A 561 27.21 2.10 -3.73
C PHE A 561 27.74 3.48 -4.11
N LEU A 562 28.72 3.95 -3.35
CA LEU A 562 29.50 5.14 -3.70
C LEU A 562 30.36 4.88 -4.94
N PRO A 563 30.72 5.93 -5.70
CA PRO A 563 31.56 5.77 -6.87
C PRO A 563 32.97 5.32 -6.49
N LYS A 564 33.57 4.46 -7.32
CA LYS A 564 34.95 4.01 -7.17
C LYS A 564 35.94 5.09 -7.53
N LYS A 565 35.56 5.99 -8.43
CA LYS A 565 36.37 7.12 -8.88
C LYS A 565 35.48 8.31 -9.15
N ILE A 566 35.93 9.52 -8.81
CA ILE A 566 35.32 10.78 -9.24
C ILE A 566 36.39 11.62 -9.94
N GLN A 567 36.06 12.10 -11.14
CA GLN A 567 36.84 13.06 -11.88
C GLN A 567 36.00 14.29 -12.22
N ILE A 568 36.51 15.48 -11.91
CA ILE A 568 35.91 16.76 -12.28
C ILE A 568 36.91 17.50 -13.15
N SER A 569 36.47 17.92 -14.32
CA SER A 569 37.28 18.68 -15.27
C SER A 569 36.56 19.95 -15.70
N ILE A 570 37.32 20.98 -16.06
CA ILE A 570 36.78 22.27 -16.49
C ILE A 570 37.30 22.65 -17.88
N SER A 571 36.52 23.45 -18.60
CA SER A 571 36.85 23.93 -19.94
C SER A 571 36.25 25.32 -20.20
N ASP A 572 36.90 26.10 -21.06
CA ASP A 572 36.37 27.37 -21.57
C ASP A 572 35.61 27.19 -22.89
N ASP A 573 36.02 26.23 -23.73
CA ASP A 573 35.52 26.01 -25.09
C ASP A 573 34.59 24.80 -25.23
N GLY A 574 34.50 23.96 -24.21
CA GLY A 574 33.70 22.75 -24.19
C GLY A 574 34.33 21.58 -24.95
N LEU A 575 35.56 21.75 -25.45
CA LEU A 575 36.32 20.77 -26.24
C LEU A 575 37.54 20.27 -25.47
N ASN A 576 38.30 21.18 -24.86
CA ASN A 576 39.54 20.90 -24.15
C ASN A 576 39.32 20.98 -22.64
N TYR A 577 39.37 19.83 -21.96
CA TYR A 577 39.11 19.73 -20.53
C TYR A 577 40.39 19.53 -19.72
N SER A 578 40.53 20.30 -18.64
CA SER A 578 41.61 20.14 -17.65
C SER A 578 41.04 19.55 -16.37
N SER A 579 41.62 18.46 -15.89
CA SER A 579 41.21 17.81 -14.63
C SER A 579 41.60 18.66 -13.43
N ILE A 580 40.64 18.92 -12.54
CA ILE A 580 40.84 19.68 -11.29
C ILE A 580 40.56 18.85 -10.03
N TYR A 581 39.98 17.67 -10.20
CA TYR A 581 39.74 16.69 -9.15
C TYR A 581 39.79 15.31 -9.78
N ASP A 582 40.60 14.41 -9.24
CA ASP A 582 40.73 13.03 -9.70
C ASP A 582 41.08 12.18 -8.48
N ASN A 583 40.07 11.53 -7.90
CA ASN A 583 40.23 10.72 -6.69
C ASN A 583 39.57 9.36 -6.87
N THR A 584 40.22 8.34 -6.33
CA THR A 584 39.75 6.95 -6.29
C THR A 584 39.45 6.55 -4.86
N PHE A 585 38.37 5.81 -4.67
CA PHE A 585 37.85 5.42 -3.36
C PHE A 585 37.80 3.91 -3.23
N GLU A 586 38.09 3.42 -2.02
CA GLU A 586 37.93 2.02 -1.67
C GLU A 586 36.51 1.79 -1.14
N ILE A 587 35.76 0.87 -1.76
CA ILE A 587 34.40 0.55 -1.32
C ILE A 587 34.44 -0.55 -0.26
N LYS A 588 34.01 -0.21 0.95
CA LYS A 588 33.95 -1.09 2.11
C LYS A 588 32.50 -1.37 2.51
N PRO A 589 32.23 -2.49 3.19
CA PRO A 589 30.93 -2.73 3.81
C PRO A 589 30.52 -1.56 4.71
N ASP A 590 29.36 -0.97 4.43
CA ASP A 590 28.76 0.11 5.22
C ASP A 590 27.23 -0.02 5.15
N LEU A 591 26.61 -0.19 6.32
CA LEU A 591 25.16 -0.36 6.46
C LEU A 591 24.43 0.98 6.61
N ASN A 592 25.15 2.09 6.72
CA ASN A 592 24.54 3.41 6.83
C ASN A 592 23.94 3.84 5.49
N VAL A 593 22.69 4.30 5.57
CA VAL A 593 21.98 4.90 4.44
C VAL A 593 22.10 6.42 4.54
N GLY A 594 22.51 7.07 3.45
CA GLY A 594 22.58 8.53 3.43
C GLY A 594 23.24 9.11 2.20
N GLY A 595 23.05 10.43 2.02
CA GLY A 595 23.76 11.22 1.02
C GLY A 595 25.18 11.54 1.49
N ILE A 596 26.16 11.27 0.64
CA ILE A 596 27.59 11.48 0.86
C ILE A 596 28.08 12.51 -0.15
N ASP A 597 28.68 13.58 0.36
CA ASP A 597 29.17 14.71 -0.43
C ASP A 597 30.67 14.55 -0.72
N PHE A 598 31.04 14.78 -1.97
CA PHE A 598 32.43 14.88 -2.43
C PHE A 598 32.67 16.26 -2.97
N ALA A 599 33.75 16.91 -2.55
CA ALA A 599 34.01 18.27 -2.98
C ALA A 599 35.48 18.48 -3.33
N THR A 600 35.70 19.41 -4.26
CA THR A 600 37.02 19.93 -4.56
C THR A 600 37.55 20.78 -3.40
N ASP A 601 38.87 20.90 -3.32
CA ASP A 601 39.50 22.02 -2.65
C ASP A 601 39.13 23.35 -3.34
N SER A 602 39.58 24.48 -2.77
CA SER A 602 39.34 25.78 -3.39
C SER A 602 40.03 25.87 -4.76
N ILE A 603 39.25 26.13 -5.80
CA ILE A 603 39.70 26.13 -7.20
C ILE A 603 40.22 27.51 -7.61
N GLY A 604 39.38 28.55 -7.50
CA GLY A 604 39.73 29.94 -7.82
C GLY A 604 39.91 30.25 -9.31
N MET A 605 39.49 29.35 -10.21
CA MET A 605 39.68 29.45 -11.67
C MET A 605 38.40 29.94 -12.36
N LYS A 606 38.53 30.46 -13.59
CA LYS A 606 37.38 30.74 -14.46
C LYS A 606 37.17 29.56 -15.41
N CYS A 607 35.91 29.19 -15.64
CA CYS A 607 35.52 28.26 -16.69
C CYS A 607 34.09 28.53 -17.15
N ARG A 608 33.70 27.93 -18.28
CA ARG A 608 32.32 27.90 -18.75
C ARG A 608 31.70 26.52 -18.61
N PHE A 609 32.47 25.48 -18.91
CA PHE A 609 32.01 24.10 -18.91
C PHE A 609 32.62 23.32 -17.75
N ILE A 610 31.80 22.50 -17.13
CA ILE A 610 32.20 21.54 -16.10
C ILE A 610 31.82 20.15 -16.59
N LYS A 611 32.79 19.25 -16.67
CA LYS A 611 32.60 17.84 -16.97
C LYS A 611 32.81 17.02 -15.70
N VAL A 612 31.83 16.17 -15.39
CA VAL A 612 31.89 15.23 -14.27
C VAL A 612 31.88 13.81 -14.82
N TYR A 613 32.75 12.98 -14.28
CA TYR A 613 32.77 11.54 -14.49
C TYR A 613 32.84 10.85 -13.12
N ALA A 614 31.93 9.90 -12.87
CA ALA A 614 31.96 9.06 -11.68
C ALA A 614 31.86 7.57 -12.08
N GLU A 615 32.88 6.80 -11.70
CA GLU A 615 32.98 5.37 -12.04
C GLU A 615 32.12 4.55 -11.08
N ASN A 616 31.18 3.80 -11.64
CA ASN A 616 30.40 2.80 -10.92
C ASN A 616 31.26 1.54 -10.72
N ILE A 617 31.08 0.85 -9.59
CA ILE A 617 31.73 -0.46 -9.33
C ILE A 617 31.26 -1.58 -10.28
N LYS A 618 30.25 -1.31 -11.11
CA LYS A 618 29.64 -2.19 -12.13
C LYS A 618 28.81 -3.31 -11.54
N ASP A 619 29.46 -4.16 -10.75
CA ASP A 619 28.89 -5.36 -10.15
C ASP A 619 29.09 -5.31 -8.62
N CYS A 620 28.14 -5.89 -7.89
CA CYS A 620 28.21 -5.95 -6.44
C CYS A 620 29.46 -6.73 -5.97
N PRO A 621 30.19 -6.24 -4.95
CA PRO A 621 31.44 -6.86 -4.49
C PRO A 621 31.27 -8.28 -3.93
N ASN A 622 32.39 -9.01 -3.82
CA ASN A 622 32.39 -10.40 -3.33
C ASN A 622 31.82 -10.58 -1.91
N TRP A 623 31.97 -9.56 -1.06
CA TRP A 623 31.46 -9.56 0.31
C TRP A 623 29.97 -9.18 0.38
N HIS A 624 29.41 -8.67 -0.71
CA HIS A 624 28.05 -8.22 -0.78
C HIS A 624 27.13 -9.38 -1.20
N ILE A 625 25.94 -9.47 -0.62
CA ILE A 625 25.00 -10.59 -0.85
C ILE A 625 24.54 -10.69 -2.31
N GLY A 626 24.48 -9.57 -3.02
CA GLY A 626 24.16 -9.49 -4.44
C GLY A 626 25.37 -9.72 -5.34
N LYS A 627 26.46 -10.34 -4.84
CA LYS A 627 27.70 -10.57 -5.58
C LYS A 627 27.43 -11.00 -7.02
N GLY A 628 27.99 -10.26 -7.97
CA GLY A 628 27.84 -10.52 -9.41
C GLY A 628 26.61 -9.88 -10.06
N GLU A 629 25.63 -9.43 -9.28
CA GLU A 629 24.52 -8.60 -9.75
C GLU A 629 24.96 -7.15 -9.99
N LYS A 630 24.22 -6.42 -10.82
CA LYS A 630 24.56 -5.03 -11.16
C LYS A 630 24.44 -4.10 -9.95
N ALA A 631 25.47 -3.29 -9.76
CA ALA A 631 25.51 -2.27 -8.73
C ALA A 631 24.89 -0.96 -9.22
N TRP A 632 24.18 -0.28 -8.33
CA TRP A 632 23.59 1.02 -8.59
C TRP A 632 24.50 2.14 -8.12
N LEU A 633 24.58 3.19 -8.93
CA LEU A 633 25.15 4.48 -8.55
C LEU A 633 24.03 5.51 -8.62
N PHE A 634 23.78 6.21 -7.51
CA PHE A 634 22.73 7.23 -7.41
C PHE A 634 23.37 8.58 -7.13
N MET A 635 23.05 9.56 -7.97
CA MET A 635 23.60 10.91 -7.87
C MET A 635 22.50 11.94 -7.86
N ASP A 636 22.67 12.92 -7.00
CA ASP A 636 21.89 14.14 -6.96
C ASP A 636 22.77 15.33 -6.59
N GLU A 637 22.39 16.48 -7.13
CA GLU A 637 22.95 17.81 -6.98
C GLU A 637 24.46 17.98 -7.23
N ILE A 638 24.77 18.81 -8.22
CA ILE A 638 26.09 19.45 -8.37
C ILE A 638 26.03 20.90 -7.93
N ILE A 639 26.71 21.20 -6.84
CA ILE A 639 26.80 22.54 -6.29
C ILE A 639 28.07 23.20 -6.83
N VAL A 640 27.91 24.36 -7.46
CA VAL A 640 29.01 25.17 -8.02
C VAL A 640 29.01 26.54 -7.36
N LYS A 641 30.01 26.84 -6.54
CA LYS A 641 30.17 28.12 -5.82
C LYS A 641 31.35 28.92 -6.34
#